data_AF-A0AAW1P3P5-F1
#
_entry.id   AF-A0AAW1P3P5-F1
#
_cell.length_a   1.000
_cell.length_b   1.000
_cell.length_c   1.000
_cell.angle_alpha   90.00
_cell.angle_beta   90.00
_cell.angle_gamma   90.00
#
_symmetry.space_group_name_H-M   'P 1'
#
loop_
_entity.id
_entity.type
_entity.pdbx_description
1 polymer ?
#
loop_
_entity_poly.entity_id
_entity_poly.type
_entity_poly.pdbx_seq_one_letter_code
_entity_poly.pdbx_strand_id
1 'polypeptide(L)'
;MSNFDQRKASTLASLHAADRSRKGSVDAPIAALIKLINSHRDLVSLSSCSGRISVFGEPCEETRAQGLKGGTWAFASHGIVAAEDLLPAINEASSSCSQLVFRFEPFILAAECRDAATALALVACARSCGFRESGVTGAKRAIAGIRCSLRLEVPITNEGKLLVSESYIRHLVQLAITKQRTNWERIDRFTAAFAKQFLHTALPSTTGSDTIHQGSEHVKPGQLAWQQLHLQGPAAEEVKRWAGNDFLYSYNHRGPSAWQRLDLLSGPGPRYRHSAIAWQGLMVIFGGTDGKQAFNDVWLLDANLSTWSRQRHAGKAPAPRCSHAAALSGDRMFVHGGTAGFGTVFADLFALHLPTGAWTEIDAGPRPAPCCFSHTLTAAAGLLVITGGCPKNHNGIVYWTSLNYPRWQRLELATSSAAPKQLMLTRHTANVVQSRIMIVGGGAACFGFGTAFSPTFCIPLDHLHPLAPPSPQPLEAHRPASAASPATLQPSAIAASLQQAMEQLLAAKGVSTDQLPRLLQELPPKWEKLGDLALVPADCMTSPEWHELGQQCWEVVAVALGVTRLARQARIAATGTRDSQAQLLLGPDAWVRHRENGVTFLLDACACMFSSGNVTERARMGQLQCGGEVVVDLFAGIGYYTLPILVHAGASFVHACEWNPAAQAALQKGLTANGVNGRCRVLAGDCRELAPKGVAHRVLLGLLPCSRTGWEAAVAALQPSGGWVHIHGNVNCKHCSPREWAAQAVAQIEKIACNLGRRWQVHWHHVERVKSFAPHILHVVVDMQCRPA
;
A
#
# COMPACT_ATOMS: atom_id res chain seq x y z
N MET A 1 6.25 -25.50 -43.21
CA MET A 1 6.70 -24.32 -42.43
C MET A 1 5.56 -23.90 -41.51
N SER A 2 5.84 -23.61 -40.25
CA SER A 2 4.81 -23.08 -39.34
C SER A 2 4.39 -21.66 -39.73
N ASN A 3 3.22 -21.21 -39.27
CA ASN A 3 2.75 -19.83 -39.45
C ASN A 3 3.76 -18.79 -38.96
N PHE A 4 4.57 -19.09 -37.93
CA PHE A 4 5.65 -18.22 -37.47
C PHE A 4 6.82 -18.18 -38.45
N ASP A 5 7.25 -19.33 -38.99
CA ASP A 5 8.40 -19.41 -39.91
C ASP A 5 8.16 -18.60 -41.20
N GLN A 6 6.94 -18.63 -41.73
CA GLN A 6 6.55 -17.82 -42.89
C GLN A 6 6.64 -16.31 -42.59
N ARG A 7 6.16 -15.88 -41.42
CA ARG A 7 6.23 -14.47 -41.00
C ARG A 7 7.65 -14.02 -40.70
N LYS A 8 8.46 -14.88 -40.08
CA LYS A 8 9.89 -14.63 -39.86
C LYS A 8 10.63 -14.45 -41.19
N ALA A 9 10.43 -15.36 -42.14
CA ALA A 9 11.03 -15.26 -43.47
C ALA A 9 10.62 -13.96 -44.19
N SER A 10 9.32 -13.61 -44.14
CA SER A 10 8.80 -12.35 -44.70
C SER A 10 9.40 -11.11 -44.03
N THR A 11 9.54 -11.11 -42.71
CA THR A 11 10.13 -9.98 -41.95
C THR A 11 11.62 -9.82 -42.27
N LEU A 12 12.37 -10.92 -42.31
CA LEU A 12 13.80 -10.89 -42.67
C LEU A 12 14.02 -10.43 -44.12
N ALA A 13 13.19 -10.88 -45.07
CA ALA A 13 13.23 -10.40 -46.45
C ALA A 13 12.96 -8.89 -46.55
N SER A 14 12.06 -8.35 -45.71
CA SER A 14 11.76 -6.92 -45.65
C SER A 14 12.87 -6.07 -45.01
N LEU A 15 13.75 -6.67 -44.21
CA LEU A 15 14.89 -5.99 -43.58
C LEU A 15 16.07 -5.78 -44.55
N HIS A 16 16.08 -6.47 -45.70
CA HIS A 16 17.02 -6.22 -46.81
C HIS A 16 16.58 -5.07 -47.72
N ALA A 17 15.36 -4.54 -47.54
CA ALA A 17 14.94 -3.27 -48.15
C ALA A 17 15.48 -2.09 -47.31
N ALA A 18 15.62 -0.91 -47.93
CA ALA A 18 16.05 0.30 -47.23
C ALA A 18 15.21 0.51 -45.95
N ASP A 19 15.89 0.63 -44.79
CA ASP A 19 15.22 0.84 -43.50
C ASP A 19 14.32 2.07 -43.58
N ARG A 20 13.07 1.92 -43.13
CA ARG A 20 12.05 2.98 -43.16
C ARG A 20 12.30 4.08 -42.12
N SER A 21 13.30 3.92 -41.25
CA SER A 21 13.81 5.00 -40.41
C SER A 21 14.48 6.08 -41.26
N ARG A 22 14.42 7.35 -40.83
CA ARG A 22 15.09 8.48 -41.55
C ARG A 22 16.60 8.27 -41.75
N LYS A 23 17.23 7.36 -40.98
CA LYS A 23 18.66 7.05 -41.01
C LYS A 23 19.01 5.92 -42.00
N GLY A 24 18.02 5.13 -42.44
CA GLY A 24 18.23 4.09 -43.46
C GLY A 24 19.13 2.92 -43.05
N SER A 25 19.50 2.79 -41.76
CA SER A 25 20.35 1.72 -41.24
C SER A 25 20.12 1.43 -39.75
N VAL A 26 20.35 0.17 -39.34
CA VAL A 26 20.32 -0.25 -37.93
C VAL A 26 21.43 0.45 -37.15
N ASP A 27 21.09 0.97 -35.98
CA ASP A 27 22.04 1.65 -35.10
C ASP A 27 23.21 0.74 -34.69
N ALA A 28 24.45 1.23 -34.87
CA ALA A 28 25.68 0.49 -34.55
C ALA A 28 25.70 -0.14 -33.14
N PRO A 29 25.24 0.54 -32.06
CA PRO A 29 25.24 -0.04 -30.70
C PRO A 29 24.34 -1.27 -30.51
N ILE A 30 23.35 -1.51 -31.38
CA ILE A 30 22.43 -2.66 -31.25
C ILE A 30 22.53 -3.63 -32.43
N ALA A 31 23.32 -3.33 -33.44
CA ALA A 31 23.45 -4.14 -34.65
C ALA A 31 23.82 -5.60 -34.32
N ALA A 32 24.75 -5.82 -33.39
CA ALA A 32 25.14 -7.15 -32.93
C ALA A 32 23.96 -7.90 -32.28
N LEU A 33 23.24 -7.26 -31.36
CA LEU A 33 22.06 -7.83 -30.70
C LEU A 33 20.96 -8.20 -31.70
N ILE A 34 20.65 -7.31 -32.64
CA ILE A 34 19.62 -7.55 -33.67
C ILE A 34 20.02 -8.73 -34.56
N LYS A 35 21.29 -8.84 -34.94
CA LYS A 35 21.81 -9.99 -35.71
C LYS A 35 21.65 -11.30 -34.92
N LEU A 36 21.98 -11.32 -33.64
CA LEU A 36 21.82 -12.49 -32.77
C LEU A 36 20.35 -12.90 -32.64
N ILE A 37 19.45 -11.95 -32.37
CA ILE A 37 18.00 -12.20 -32.27
C ILE A 37 17.46 -12.78 -33.58
N ASN A 38 17.80 -12.19 -34.71
CA ASN A 38 17.31 -12.62 -36.01
C ASN A 38 17.90 -13.98 -36.45
N SER A 39 19.11 -14.32 -35.99
CA SER A 39 19.71 -15.65 -36.21
C SER A 39 19.03 -16.76 -35.40
N HIS A 40 18.40 -16.45 -34.27
CA HIS A 40 17.78 -17.45 -33.40
C HIS A 40 16.50 -18.03 -34.02
N ARG A 41 16.38 -19.35 -34.11
CA ARG A 41 15.30 -20.04 -34.86
C ARG A 41 13.87 -19.61 -34.45
N ASP A 42 13.67 -19.22 -33.19
CA ASP A 42 12.35 -18.93 -32.59
C ASP A 42 12.05 -17.45 -32.37
N LEU A 43 12.89 -16.54 -32.91
CA LEU A 43 12.78 -15.10 -32.69
C LEU A 43 12.96 -14.31 -34.00
N VAL A 44 12.32 -13.13 -34.08
CA VAL A 44 12.57 -12.12 -35.12
C VAL A 44 12.25 -10.71 -34.59
N SER A 45 13.13 -9.74 -34.85
CA SER A 45 12.93 -8.33 -34.48
C SER A 45 11.89 -7.66 -35.39
N LEU A 46 10.95 -6.91 -34.80
CA LEU A 46 9.93 -6.14 -35.51
C LEU A 46 10.26 -4.64 -35.57
N SER A 47 10.82 -4.09 -34.49
CA SER A 47 11.28 -2.70 -34.41
C SER A 47 12.28 -2.52 -33.28
N SER A 48 13.20 -1.56 -33.40
CA SER A 48 14.23 -1.31 -32.40
C SER A 48 14.80 0.11 -32.48
N CYS A 49 15.28 0.62 -31.35
CA CYS A 49 16.07 1.86 -31.27
C CYS A 49 17.14 1.69 -30.18
N SER A 50 18.37 2.16 -30.45
CA SER A 50 19.48 2.08 -29.50
C SER A 50 19.39 3.07 -28.33
N GLY A 51 18.43 4.00 -28.38
CA GLY A 51 18.32 5.16 -27.51
C GLY A 51 18.83 6.42 -28.20
N ARG A 52 18.25 7.56 -27.85
CA ARG A 52 18.55 8.85 -28.49
C ARG A 52 18.39 10.03 -27.55
N ILE A 53 19.17 11.07 -27.84
CA ILE A 53 19.05 12.42 -27.28
C ILE A 53 18.39 13.29 -28.35
N SER A 54 17.34 14.01 -27.98
CA SER A 54 16.55 14.77 -28.95
C SER A 54 15.98 16.06 -28.39
N VAL A 55 15.65 16.97 -29.31
CA VAL A 55 14.79 18.12 -29.04
C VAL A 55 13.58 17.96 -29.95
N PHE A 56 12.41 17.87 -29.33
CA PHE A 56 11.16 17.63 -30.02
C PHE A 56 10.23 18.83 -29.85
N GLY A 57 9.79 19.41 -30.96
CA GLY A 57 8.80 20.47 -31.02
C GLY A 57 7.39 19.90 -31.12
N GLU A 58 6.50 20.33 -30.23
CA GLU A 58 5.07 20.03 -30.38
C GLU A 58 4.43 20.96 -31.43
N PRO A 59 3.50 20.46 -32.26
CA PRO A 59 2.89 21.28 -33.30
C PRO A 59 2.00 22.37 -32.69
N CYS A 60 2.12 23.61 -33.19
CA CYS A 60 1.27 24.74 -32.82
C CYS A 60 -0.18 24.54 -33.33
N GLU A 61 -1.13 25.33 -32.83
CA GLU A 61 -2.53 25.22 -33.24
C GLU A 61 -2.72 25.48 -34.74
N GLU A 62 -1.95 26.38 -35.34
CA GLU A 62 -2.01 26.63 -36.79
C GLU A 62 -1.54 25.44 -37.63
N THR A 63 -0.47 24.74 -37.21
CA THR A 63 0.02 23.54 -37.92
C THR A 63 -0.86 22.31 -37.70
N ARG A 64 -1.56 22.22 -36.55
CA ARG A 64 -2.61 21.20 -36.33
C ARG A 64 -3.82 21.42 -37.24
N ALA A 65 -4.20 22.67 -37.52
CA ALA A 65 -5.30 23.01 -38.42
C ALA A 65 -5.02 22.61 -39.89
N GLN A 66 -3.75 22.48 -40.27
CA GLN A 66 -3.32 22.04 -41.60
C GLN A 66 -3.23 20.50 -41.76
N GLY A 67 -3.66 19.72 -40.76
CA GLY A 67 -3.76 18.25 -40.87
C GLY A 67 -2.45 17.48 -40.73
N LEU A 68 -1.32 18.15 -40.42
CA LEU A 68 -0.04 17.51 -40.15
C LEU A 68 -0.07 16.82 -38.78
N LYS A 69 -0.10 15.47 -38.77
CA LYS A 69 -0.12 14.66 -37.54
C LYS A 69 1.32 14.32 -37.10
N GLY A 70 1.79 15.01 -36.07
CA GLY A 70 3.05 14.70 -35.36
C GLY A 70 3.92 15.94 -35.16
N GLY A 71 4.67 15.97 -34.05
CA GLY A 71 5.65 17.04 -33.79
C GLY A 71 6.94 16.88 -34.59
N THR A 72 7.76 17.94 -34.59
CA THR A 72 8.99 18.04 -35.38
C THR A 72 10.21 17.74 -34.51
N TRP A 73 11.17 16.98 -35.04
CA TRP A 73 12.46 16.79 -34.36
C TRP A 73 13.34 17.97 -34.75
N ALA A 74 13.48 18.94 -33.84
CA ALA A 74 14.46 20.01 -33.99
C ALA A 74 15.89 19.45 -33.96
N PHE A 75 16.10 18.39 -33.17
CA PHE A 75 17.37 17.68 -33.10
C PHE A 75 17.14 16.21 -32.71
N ALA A 76 17.94 15.29 -33.25
CA ALA A 76 17.97 13.89 -32.81
C ALA A 76 19.33 13.25 -33.07
N SER A 77 19.91 12.61 -32.05
CA SER A 77 21.14 11.83 -32.16
C SER A 77 21.05 10.53 -31.38
N HIS A 78 21.60 9.46 -31.93
CA HIS A 78 21.71 8.15 -31.27
C HIS A 78 23.05 8.00 -30.53
N GLY A 79 23.91 9.02 -30.59
CA GLY A 79 25.21 9.08 -29.93
C GLY A 79 25.27 10.11 -28.81
N ILE A 80 26.47 10.29 -28.25
CA ILE A 80 26.76 11.42 -27.36
C ILE A 80 26.73 12.72 -28.19
N VAL A 81 26.30 13.81 -27.56
CA VAL A 81 26.14 15.12 -28.21
C VAL A 81 26.80 16.19 -27.35
N ALA A 82 27.40 17.20 -27.98
CA ALA A 82 27.85 18.39 -27.28
C ALA A 82 26.66 19.38 -27.15
N ALA A 83 26.70 20.24 -26.13
CA ALA A 83 25.63 21.23 -25.95
C ALA A 83 25.66 22.28 -27.08
N GLU A 84 26.86 22.55 -27.58
CA GLU A 84 27.20 23.43 -28.69
C GLU A 84 26.51 22.99 -29.99
N ASP A 85 26.31 21.69 -30.18
CA ASP A 85 25.62 21.15 -31.36
C ASP A 85 24.10 21.29 -31.26
N LEU A 86 23.57 21.41 -30.04
CA LEU A 86 22.13 21.50 -29.77
C LEU A 86 21.62 22.94 -29.70
N LEU A 87 22.40 23.87 -29.14
CA LEU A 87 21.99 25.26 -28.91
C LEU A 87 21.51 25.97 -30.19
N PRO A 88 22.22 25.86 -31.34
CA PRO A 88 21.75 26.45 -32.60
C PRO A 88 20.40 25.88 -33.04
N ALA A 89 20.23 24.56 -32.96
CA ALA A 89 18.99 23.88 -33.34
C ALA A 89 17.81 24.27 -32.43
N ILE A 90 18.07 24.48 -31.13
CA ILE A 90 17.07 24.97 -30.17
C ILE A 90 16.67 26.41 -30.50
N ASN A 91 17.65 27.28 -30.78
CA ASN A 91 17.39 28.69 -31.10
C ASN A 91 16.61 28.83 -32.41
N GLU A 92 16.98 28.10 -33.45
CA GLU A 92 16.26 28.08 -34.73
C GLU A 92 14.82 27.56 -34.55
N ALA A 93 14.66 26.42 -33.87
CA ALA A 93 13.35 25.82 -33.66
C ALA A 93 12.46 26.61 -32.69
N SER A 94 13.02 27.39 -31.77
CA SER A 94 12.25 28.23 -30.84
C SER A 94 11.45 29.32 -31.55
N SER A 95 11.89 29.72 -32.75
CA SER A 95 11.20 30.72 -33.56
C SER A 95 9.99 30.15 -34.31
N SER A 96 9.90 28.82 -34.46
CA SER A 96 8.88 28.12 -35.25
C SER A 96 8.01 27.14 -34.46
N CYS A 97 8.36 26.84 -33.22
CA CYS A 97 7.63 25.92 -32.34
C CYS A 97 7.37 26.56 -30.97
N SER A 98 6.10 26.56 -30.54
CA SER A 98 5.70 27.16 -29.26
C SER A 98 6.22 26.38 -28.05
N GLN A 99 6.46 25.07 -28.18
CA GLN A 99 6.94 24.18 -27.13
C GLN A 99 8.02 23.24 -27.67
N LEU A 100 9.23 23.35 -27.12
CA LEU A 100 10.34 22.43 -27.34
C LEU A 100 10.58 21.63 -26.08
N VAL A 101 10.74 20.32 -26.23
CA VAL A 101 11.04 19.39 -25.15
C VAL A 101 12.39 18.73 -25.41
N PHE A 102 13.33 18.91 -24.49
CA PHE A 102 14.57 18.16 -24.46
C PHE A 102 14.31 16.76 -23.92
N ARG A 103 14.76 15.72 -24.65
CA ARG A 103 14.47 14.33 -24.32
C ARG A 103 15.70 13.44 -24.37
N PHE A 104 15.69 12.45 -23.47
CA PHE A 104 16.45 11.22 -23.60
C PHE A 104 15.46 10.06 -23.63
N GLU A 105 15.48 9.31 -24.73
CA GLU A 105 14.69 8.10 -24.93
C GLU A 105 15.63 6.88 -24.92
N PRO A 106 15.37 5.86 -24.09
CA PRO A 106 16.29 4.72 -23.95
C PRO A 106 16.08 3.68 -25.05
N PHE A 107 16.88 2.62 -24.99
CA PHE A 107 16.72 1.43 -25.81
C PHE A 107 15.30 0.86 -25.74
N ILE A 108 14.76 0.55 -26.91
CA ILE A 108 13.51 -0.19 -27.08
C ILE A 108 13.68 -1.26 -28.15
N LEU A 109 13.01 -2.40 -27.96
CA LEU A 109 12.96 -3.48 -28.94
C LEU A 109 11.61 -4.18 -28.86
N ALA A 110 11.03 -4.49 -30.01
CA ALA A 110 9.91 -5.42 -30.15
C ALA A 110 10.37 -6.64 -30.94
N ALA A 111 10.17 -7.84 -30.41
CA ALA A 111 10.50 -9.10 -31.07
C ALA A 111 9.28 -10.04 -31.07
N GLU A 112 8.94 -10.59 -32.23
CA GLU A 112 7.99 -11.72 -32.29
C GLU A 112 8.73 -13.00 -31.89
N CYS A 113 8.10 -13.77 -31.02
CA CYS A 113 8.57 -15.05 -30.55
C CYS A 113 7.65 -16.15 -31.07
N ARG A 114 8.19 -17.35 -31.29
CA ARG A 114 7.39 -18.50 -31.74
C ARG A 114 6.20 -18.79 -30.83
N ASP A 115 6.42 -18.72 -29.53
CA ASP A 115 5.43 -19.04 -28.49
C ASP A 115 5.60 -18.16 -27.24
N ALA A 116 4.65 -18.30 -26.32
CA ALA A 116 4.62 -17.55 -25.07
C ALA A 116 5.79 -17.90 -24.15
N ALA A 117 6.27 -19.15 -24.14
CA ALA A 117 7.38 -19.58 -23.31
C ALA A 117 8.69 -18.88 -23.72
N THR A 118 8.96 -18.84 -25.02
CA THR A 118 10.10 -18.13 -25.62
C THR A 118 10.03 -16.63 -25.33
N ALA A 119 8.83 -16.03 -25.44
CA ALA A 119 8.62 -14.61 -25.12
C ALA A 119 8.87 -14.31 -23.63
N LEU A 120 8.39 -15.17 -22.72
CA LEU A 120 8.63 -15.04 -21.28
C LEU A 120 10.11 -15.21 -20.94
N ALA A 121 10.82 -16.14 -21.58
CA ALA A 121 12.26 -16.33 -21.40
C ALA A 121 13.06 -15.11 -21.87
N LEU A 122 12.72 -14.53 -23.03
CA LEU A 122 13.37 -13.32 -23.55
C LEU A 122 13.13 -12.11 -22.63
N VAL A 123 11.90 -11.96 -22.13
CA VAL A 123 11.56 -10.91 -21.15
C VAL A 123 12.31 -11.13 -19.84
N ALA A 124 12.42 -12.36 -19.35
CA ALA A 124 13.19 -12.66 -18.13
C ALA A 124 14.68 -12.31 -18.29
N CYS A 125 15.29 -12.69 -19.42
CA CYS A 125 16.66 -12.34 -19.77
C CYS A 125 16.88 -10.82 -19.84
N ALA A 126 15.97 -10.08 -20.46
CA ALA A 126 16.08 -8.62 -20.52
C ALA A 126 15.89 -7.95 -19.15
N ARG A 127 14.96 -8.46 -18.33
CA ARG A 127 14.70 -7.93 -16.97
C ARG A 127 15.89 -8.12 -16.04
N SER A 128 16.61 -9.24 -16.15
CA SER A 128 17.85 -9.46 -15.38
C SER A 128 18.95 -8.47 -15.76
N CYS A 129 18.93 -7.96 -17.00
CA CYS A 129 19.91 -6.99 -17.51
C CYS A 129 19.52 -5.51 -17.27
N GLY A 130 18.37 -5.25 -16.63
CA GLY A 130 17.92 -3.90 -16.26
C GLY A 130 16.75 -3.35 -17.07
N PHE A 131 16.19 -4.11 -18.01
CA PHE A 131 14.99 -3.74 -18.77
C PHE A 131 13.71 -4.17 -18.03
N ARG A 132 13.47 -3.58 -16.84
CA ARG A 132 12.44 -4.03 -15.89
C ARG A 132 10.98 -3.82 -16.34
N GLU A 133 10.77 -2.93 -17.31
CA GLU A 133 9.45 -2.62 -17.90
C GLU A 133 9.11 -3.52 -19.10
N SER A 134 9.93 -4.55 -19.34
CA SER A 134 9.71 -5.50 -20.43
C SER A 134 8.51 -6.42 -20.14
N GLY A 135 7.78 -6.78 -21.18
CA GLY A 135 6.56 -7.59 -21.07
C GLY A 135 6.19 -8.30 -22.38
N VAL A 136 5.22 -9.20 -22.29
CA VAL A 136 4.69 -9.95 -23.43
C VAL A 136 3.31 -9.40 -23.81
N THR A 137 3.07 -9.16 -25.09
CA THR A 137 1.79 -8.69 -25.62
C THR A 137 1.31 -9.56 -26.79
N GLY A 138 -0.01 -9.59 -26.99
CA GLY A 138 -0.67 -10.21 -28.14
C GLY A 138 -1.37 -11.55 -27.82
N ALA A 139 -2.69 -11.62 -28.02
CA ALA A 139 -3.48 -12.84 -27.81
C ALA A 139 -3.32 -13.89 -28.93
N LYS A 140 -2.89 -13.46 -30.13
CA LYS A 140 -2.69 -14.33 -31.32
C LYS A 140 -1.22 -14.52 -31.73
N ARG A 141 -0.33 -13.63 -31.30
CA ARG A 141 1.12 -13.61 -31.58
C ARG A 141 1.84 -13.27 -30.30
N ALA A 142 2.85 -14.03 -29.92
CA ALA A 142 3.66 -13.73 -28.74
C ALA A 142 4.70 -12.67 -29.10
N ILE A 143 4.52 -11.43 -28.62
CA ILE A 143 5.46 -10.33 -28.88
C ILE A 143 6.11 -9.93 -27.56
N ALA A 144 7.44 -10.02 -27.50
CA ALA A 144 8.24 -9.51 -26.39
C ALA A 144 8.62 -8.05 -26.65
N GLY A 145 8.16 -7.15 -25.79
CA GLY A 145 8.57 -5.75 -25.77
C GLY A 145 9.63 -5.52 -24.70
N ILE A 146 10.84 -5.11 -25.10
CA ILE A 146 11.97 -4.85 -24.20
C ILE A 146 12.11 -3.34 -23.97
N ARG A 147 12.01 -2.91 -22.70
CA ARG A 147 11.93 -1.49 -22.32
C ARG A 147 12.53 -1.22 -20.93
N CYS A 148 12.92 0.02 -20.68
CA CYS A 148 13.34 0.46 -19.35
C CYS A 148 12.91 1.89 -19.00
N SER A 149 13.02 2.21 -17.72
CA SER A 149 12.61 3.49 -17.14
C SER A 149 13.62 4.62 -17.28
N LEU A 150 14.74 4.43 -18.00
CA LEU A 150 15.75 5.47 -18.19
C LEU A 150 15.20 6.52 -19.16
N ARG A 151 14.52 7.55 -18.66
CA ARG A 151 14.01 8.65 -19.48
C ARG A 151 14.39 10.01 -18.90
N LEU A 152 14.42 11.01 -19.76
CA LEU A 152 14.50 12.43 -19.42
C LEU A 152 13.56 13.16 -20.37
N GLU A 153 12.68 13.99 -19.85
CA GLU A 153 11.82 14.85 -20.67
C GLU A 153 11.66 16.17 -19.93
N VAL A 154 12.14 17.25 -20.53
CA VAL A 154 12.20 18.58 -19.92
C VAL A 154 11.74 19.61 -20.95
N PRO A 155 10.60 20.29 -20.74
CA PRO A 155 10.23 21.45 -21.54
C PRO A 155 11.30 22.53 -21.39
N ILE A 156 11.81 23.03 -22.51
CA ILE A 156 12.87 24.06 -22.52
C ILE A 156 12.38 25.38 -23.14
N THR A 157 11.27 25.39 -23.87
CA THR A 157 10.61 26.63 -24.32
C THR A 157 9.13 26.65 -23.94
N ASN A 158 8.57 27.85 -23.83
CA ASN A 158 7.13 28.09 -23.74
C ASN A 158 6.76 29.34 -24.53
N GLU A 159 5.76 29.24 -25.41
CA GLU A 159 5.37 30.31 -26.34
C GLU A 159 6.56 30.83 -27.17
N GLY A 160 7.44 29.92 -27.60
CA GLY A 160 8.64 30.25 -28.37
C GLY A 160 9.78 30.88 -27.56
N LYS A 161 9.57 31.18 -26.27
CA LYS A 161 10.62 31.72 -25.39
C LYS A 161 11.34 30.62 -24.64
N LEU A 162 12.68 30.69 -24.61
CA LEU A 162 13.50 29.77 -23.83
C LEU A 162 13.27 30.00 -22.32
N LEU A 163 12.88 28.94 -21.62
CA LEU A 163 12.57 28.96 -20.18
C LEU A 163 13.80 28.73 -19.29
N VAL A 164 14.90 28.29 -19.90
CA VAL A 164 16.07 27.78 -19.19
C VAL A 164 17.32 28.46 -19.68
N SER A 165 18.31 28.64 -18.81
CA SER A 165 19.61 29.18 -19.20
C SER A 165 20.39 28.18 -20.06
N GLU A 166 21.34 28.68 -20.85
CA GLU A 166 22.28 27.80 -21.57
C GLU A 166 23.07 26.89 -20.62
N SER A 167 23.42 27.38 -19.43
CA SER A 167 24.07 26.58 -18.39
C SER A 167 23.21 25.40 -17.93
N TYR A 168 21.88 25.57 -17.92
CA TYR A 168 20.95 24.48 -17.61
C TYR A 168 20.83 23.51 -18.79
N ILE A 169 20.80 23.97 -20.04
CA ILE A 169 20.83 23.09 -21.22
C ILE A 169 22.09 22.22 -21.22
N ARG A 170 23.26 22.80 -20.91
CA ARG A 170 24.51 22.06 -20.74
C ARG A 170 24.40 20.99 -19.65
N HIS A 171 23.74 21.31 -18.53
CA HIS A 171 23.46 20.32 -17.49
C HIS A 171 22.53 19.19 -17.96
N LEU A 172 21.47 19.51 -18.71
CA LEU A 172 20.56 18.51 -19.29
C LEU A 172 21.28 17.58 -20.26
N VAL A 173 22.19 18.11 -21.07
CA VAL A 173 23.05 17.31 -21.96
C VAL A 173 23.92 16.35 -21.14
N GLN A 174 24.55 16.80 -20.06
CA GLN A 174 25.34 15.90 -19.19
C GLN A 174 24.49 14.80 -18.52
N LEU A 175 23.27 15.12 -18.09
CA LEU A 175 22.32 14.13 -17.59
C LEU A 175 21.93 13.10 -18.68
N ALA A 176 21.69 13.57 -19.91
CA ALA A 176 21.36 12.72 -21.04
C ALA A 176 22.52 11.80 -21.43
N ILE A 177 23.76 12.31 -21.44
CA ILE A 177 24.98 11.52 -21.68
C ILE A 177 25.13 10.41 -20.63
N THR A 178 24.96 10.75 -19.35
CA THR A 178 25.02 9.77 -18.25
C THR A 178 23.99 8.67 -18.44
N LYS A 179 22.77 9.03 -18.85
CA LYS A 179 21.70 8.07 -19.15
C LYS A 179 22.01 7.24 -20.40
N GLN A 180 22.58 7.82 -21.45
CA GLN A 180 22.97 7.13 -22.68
C GLN A 180 24.06 6.09 -22.42
N ARG A 181 25.07 6.42 -21.61
CA ARG A 181 26.12 5.47 -21.19
C ARG A 181 25.53 4.30 -20.40
N THR A 182 24.70 4.59 -19.40
CA THR A 182 24.00 3.55 -18.63
C THR A 182 23.11 2.68 -19.53
N ASN A 183 22.50 3.27 -20.55
CA ASN A 183 21.67 2.56 -21.52
C ASN A 183 22.49 1.60 -22.39
N TRP A 184 23.67 2.03 -22.87
CA TRP A 184 24.60 1.15 -23.59
C TRP A 184 25.13 0.00 -22.72
N GLU A 185 25.52 0.26 -21.49
CA GLU A 185 25.93 -0.81 -20.55
C GLU A 185 24.84 -1.87 -20.34
N ARG A 186 23.56 -1.46 -20.36
CA ARG A 186 22.43 -2.40 -20.30
C ARG A 186 22.27 -3.19 -21.60
N ILE A 187 22.43 -2.55 -22.75
CA ILE A 187 22.41 -3.20 -24.06
C ILE A 187 23.53 -4.25 -24.12
N ASP A 188 24.75 -3.92 -23.70
CA ASP A 188 25.90 -4.83 -23.73
C ASP A 188 25.67 -6.06 -22.84
N ARG A 189 25.22 -5.83 -21.60
CA ARG A 189 24.86 -6.94 -20.69
C ARG A 189 23.74 -7.80 -21.24
N PHE A 190 22.73 -7.19 -21.84
CA PHE A 190 21.63 -7.94 -22.45
C PHE A 190 22.09 -8.74 -23.68
N THR A 191 22.99 -8.18 -24.49
CA THR A 191 23.58 -8.88 -25.63
C THR A 191 24.38 -10.10 -25.19
N ALA A 192 25.22 -9.94 -24.16
CA ALA A 192 25.99 -11.05 -23.59
C ALA A 192 25.10 -12.12 -22.95
N ALA A 193 24.09 -11.72 -22.16
CA ALA A 193 23.15 -12.65 -21.53
C ALA A 193 22.30 -13.38 -22.57
N PHE A 194 21.85 -12.68 -23.62
CA PHE A 194 21.12 -13.27 -24.73
C PHE A 194 21.96 -14.32 -25.45
N ALA A 195 23.20 -13.97 -25.82
CA ALA A 195 24.12 -14.92 -26.43
C ALA A 195 24.28 -16.16 -25.55
N LYS A 196 24.61 -15.99 -24.27
CA LYS A 196 24.79 -17.13 -23.34
C LYS A 196 23.55 -18.01 -23.20
N GLN A 197 22.36 -17.44 -23.15
CA GLN A 197 21.12 -18.16 -22.81
C GLN A 197 20.41 -18.74 -24.04
N PHE A 198 20.53 -18.10 -25.21
CA PHE A 198 19.79 -18.47 -26.42
C PHE A 198 20.68 -19.04 -27.52
N LEU A 199 21.99 -18.85 -27.44
CA LEU A 199 22.95 -19.31 -28.45
C LEU A 199 24.09 -20.01 -27.70
N HIS A 200 23.97 -21.30 -27.39
CA HIS A 200 25.07 -22.06 -26.77
C HIS A 200 26.32 -22.02 -27.66
N THR A 201 27.20 -21.05 -27.44
CA THR A 201 28.56 -21.00 -27.99
C THR A 201 29.52 -20.63 -26.87
N ALA A 202 30.36 -21.60 -26.49
CA ALA A 202 31.45 -21.42 -25.56
C ALA A 202 32.52 -20.50 -26.16
N LEU A 203 33.08 -19.58 -25.36
CA LEU A 203 34.37 -18.94 -25.60
C LEU A 203 35.15 -18.87 -24.26
N PRO A 204 36.49 -18.98 -24.30
CA PRO A 204 37.29 -19.67 -23.29
C PRO A 204 37.87 -18.75 -22.22
N SER A 205 38.15 -19.35 -21.06
CA SER A 205 38.95 -18.77 -19.98
C SER A 205 40.42 -18.66 -20.36
N THR A 206 41.03 -17.50 -20.11
CA THR A 206 42.49 -17.39 -19.93
C THR A 206 42.80 -16.67 -18.62
N THR A 207 43.72 -17.30 -17.91
CA THR A 207 44.39 -16.95 -16.66
C THR A 207 45.35 -15.78 -16.80
N GLY A 208 45.57 -15.04 -15.72
CA GLY A 208 46.69 -14.10 -15.56
C GLY A 208 46.81 -13.63 -14.12
N SER A 209 47.94 -13.95 -13.49
CA SER A 209 48.40 -13.57 -12.16
C SER A 209 48.75 -12.07 -12.06
N ASP A 210 48.75 -11.49 -10.86
CA ASP A 210 49.96 -10.93 -10.23
C ASP A 210 49.70 -10.04 -8.98
N THR A 211 50.39 -10.46 -7.92
CA THR A 211 51.10 -9.76 -6.82
C THR A 211 50.52 -8.63 -5.96
N ILE A 212 50.82 -8.82 -4.67
CA ILE A 212 50.64 -8.01 -3.47
C ILE A 212 51.70 -6.89 -3.41
N HIS A 213 51.35 -5.73 -2.85
CA HIS A 213 52.29 -4.95 -2.03
C HIS A 213 51.62 -4.42 -0.75
N GLN A 214 52.27 -4.71 0.38
CA GLN A 214 52.02 -4.21 1.72
C GLN A 214 52.55 -2.78 1.89
N GLY A 215 51.93 -2.03 2.80
CA GLY A 215 52.47 -0.79 3.37
C GLY A 215 51.74 -0.46 4.68
N SER A 216 52.39 -0.78 5.80
CA SER A 216 51.99 -0.46 7.17
C SER A 216 52.34 0.98 7.54
N GLU A 217 51.55 1.64 8.40
CA GLU A 217 52.12 2.44 9.49
C GLU A 217 51.11 2.67 10.64
N HIS A 218 51.62 2.51 11.85
CA HIS A 218 50.93 2.61 13.13
C HIS A 218 51.03 4.03 13.71
N VAL A 219 49.93 4.53 14.31
CA VAL A 219 50.00 5.44 15.48
C VAL A 219 48.91 5.03 16.49
N LYS A 220 49.30 4.92 17.76
CA LYS A 220 48.49 4.45 18.91
C LYS A 220 47.89 5.64 19.72
N PRO A 221 46.94 5.38 20.64
CA PRO A 221 45.81 6.26 20.95
C PRO A 221 45.93 7.06 22.25
N GLY A 222 45.17 8.16 22.35
CA GLY A 222 44.82 8.84 23.60
C GLY A 222 43.33 8.65 23.92
N GLN A 223 43.05 8.06 25.07
CA GLN A 223 41.73 7.66 25.58
C GLN A 223 40.85 8.83 26.02
N LEU A 224 39.54 8.71 25.82
CA LEU A 224 38.52 9.10 26.80
C LEU A 224 37.41 8.03 26.78
N ALA A 225 37.24 7.35 27.91
CA ALA A 225 36.31 6.24 28.09
C ALA A 225 34.90 6.73 28.43
N TRP A 226 33.88 6.14 27.78
CA TRP A 226 32.50 6.15 28.23
C TRP A 226 31.96 4.73 28.35
N GLN A 227 31.23 4.50 29.43
CA GLN A 227 30.89 3.20 30.01
C GLN A 227 29.93 2.36 29.14
N GLN A 228 30.02 1.05 29.36
CA GLN A 228 29.52 -0.06 28.56
C GLN A 228 27.99 -0.06 28.32
N LEU A 229 27.59 0.18 27.07
CA LEU A 229 26.40 -0.46 26.49
C LEU A 229 26.81 -1.87 26.01
N HIS A 230 26.14 -2.91 26.51
CA HIS A 230 26.38 -4.29 26.10
C HIS A 230 26.00 -4.49 24.62
N LEU A 231 26.96 -4.27 23.73
CA LEU A 231 26.91 -4.62 22.32
C LEU A 231 27.56 -5.99 22.14
N GLN A 232 26.74 -7.03 21.94
CA GLN A 232 27.24 -8.27 21.37
C GLN A 232 27.43 -8.06 19.86
N GLY A 233 28.68 -8.11 19.40
CA GLY A 233 29.01 -8.23 17.99
C GLY A 233 28.60 -9.61 17.46
N PRO A 234 28.29 -9.74 16.15
CA PRO A 234 28.07 -11.05 15.56
C PRO A 234 29.36 -11.88 15.62
N ALA A 235 29.20 -13.19 15.82
CA ALA A 235 30.30 -14.15 15.72
C ALA A 235 30.96 -14.08 14.34
N ALA A 236 32.28 -14.25 14.31
CA ALA A 236 33.11 -14.14 13.12
C ALA A 236 32.92 -15.35 12.20
N GLU A 237 31.78 -15.44 11.50
CA GLU A 237 31.63 -16.30 10.31
C GLU A 237 30.80 -15.60 9.22
N GLU A 238 31.38 -15.53 8.02
CA GLU A 238 30.87 -15.01 6.74
C GLU A 238 30.43 -13.53 6.63
N VAL A 239 31.41 -12.62 6.58
CA VAL A 239 31.20 -11.29 5.98
C VAL A 239 31.24 -11.41 4.46
N LYS A 240 30.08 -11.56 3.80
CA LYS A 240 29.96 -11.40 2.34
C LYS A 240 30.07 -9.92 1.96
N ARG A 241 31.09 -9.56 1.17
CA ARG A 241 31.16 -8.28 0.44
C ARG A 241 30.01 -8.23 -0.59
N TRP A 242 29.05 -7.33 -0.40
CA TRP A 242 27.95 -7.14 -1.35
C TRP A 242 28.37 -6.15 -2.45
N ALA A 243 28.26 -6.56 -3.72
CA ALA A 243 28.53 -5.73 -4.88
C ALA A 243 27.29 -4.90 -5.30
N GLY A 244 26.78 -4.06 -4.39
CA GLY A 244 25.68 -3.12 -4.63
C GLY A 244 26.11 -1.68 -4.33
N ASN A 245 25.46 -0.69 -4.95
CA ASN A 245 25.73 0.75 -4.76
C ASN A 245 25.40 1.23 -3.32
N ASP A 246 26.25 0.90 -2.35
CA ASP A 246 26.20 1.39 -0.97
C ASP A 246 27.14 2.60 -0.78
N PHE A 247 27.17 3.49 -1.78
CA PHE A 247 28.04 4.67 -1.74
C PHE A 247 27.40 5.76 -0.88
N LEU A 248 28.10 6.18 0.18
CA LEU A 248 27.80 7.41 0.88
C LEU A 248 28.71 8.53 0.35
N TYR A 249 28.11 9.69 0.08
CA TYR A 249 28.86 10.89 -0.28
C TYR A 249 28.61 11.98 0.77
N SER A 250 29.67 12.66 1.17
CA SER A 250 29.61 13.86 2.00
C SER A 250 29.94 15.09 1.17
N TYR A 251 29.32 16.22 1.51
CA TYR A 251 29.62 17.52 0.92
C TYR A 251 29.76 18.54 2.04
N ASN A 252 30.96 19.09 2.19
CA ASN A 252 31.22 20.13 3.18
C ASN A 252 31.02 21.51 2.55
N HIS A 253 29.88 22.13 2.82
CA HIS A 253 29.55 23.47 2.34
C HIS A 253 30.42 24.59 2.93
N ARG A 254 31.20 24.32 3.98
CA ARG A 254 32.16 25.27 4.59
C ARG A 254 33.61 25.00 4.21
N GLY A 255 33.87 23.88 3.53
CA GLY A 255 35.19 23.45 3.09
C GLY A 255 35.34 23.55 1.56
N PRO A 256 36.33 22.87 0.96
CA PRO A 256 36.43 22.81 -0.49
C PRO A 256 35.16 22.19 -1.08
N SER A 257 34.59 22.85 -2.10
CA SER A 257 33.32 22.53 -2.77
C SER A 257 33.38 21.23 -3.58
N ALA A 258 33.69 20.10 -2.95
CA ALA A 258 33.79 18.80 -3.58
C ALA A 258 32.98 17.76 -2.81
N TRP A 259 32.31 16.89 -3.56
CA TRP A 259 31.73 15.66 -3.01
C TRP A 259 32.83 14.68 -2.70
N GLN A 260 32.85 14.15 -1.48
CA GLN A 260 33.79 13.13 -1.06
C GLN A 260 33.04 11.83 -0.81
N ARG A 261 33.53 10.74 -1.40
CA ARG A 261 33.01 9.40 -1.13
C ARG A 261 33.52 8.93 0.23
N LEU A 262 32.62 8.43 1.06
CA LEU A 262 32.94 7.78 2.32
C LEU A 262 32.86 6.27 2.12
N ASP A 263 33.99 5.57 2.25
CA ASP A 263 34.06 4.12 2.16
C ASP A 263 33.75 3.50 3.54
N LEU A 264 32.58 2.86 3.64
CA LEU A 264 32.07 2.29 4.88
C LEU A 264 32.10 0.76 4.80
N LEU A 265 32.57 0.09 5.86
CA LEU A 265 32.81 -1.36 5.87
C LEU A 265 31.53 -2.21 5.91
N SER A 266 30.44 -1.68 6.46
CA SER A 266 29.15 -2.37 6.61
C SER A 266 28.03 -1.35 6.84
N GLY A 267 26.78 -1.65 6.47
CA GLY A 267 25.67 -0.72 6.67
C GLY A 267 24.30 -1.33 6.38
N PRO A 268 23.25 -0.50 6.25
CA PRO A 268 21.86 -0.94 6.02
C PRO A 268 21.63 -1.72 4.71
N GLY A 269 22.62 -1.81 3.83
CA GLY A 269 22.48 -2.38 2.49
C GLY A 269 21.57 -1.56 1.56
N PRO A 270 21.50 -1.92 0.27
CA PRO A 270 20.83 -1.10 -0.73
C PRO A 270 19.32 -1.00 -0.47
N ARG A 271 18.83 0.23 -0.28
CA ARG A 271 17.41 0.49 -0.01
C ARG A 271 16.96 1.86 -0.53
N TYR A 272 15.70 1.96 -0.93
CA TYR A 272 15.06 3.22 -1.32
C TYR A 272 13.77 3.46 -0.54
N ARG A 273 13.28 4.72 -0.56
CA ARG A 273 12.08 5.16 0.19
C ARG A 273 12.16 4.90 1.70
N HIS A 274 13.37 4.93 2.27
CA HIS A 274 13.61 4.98 3.71
C HIS A 274 13.52 6.42 4.21
N SER A 275 13.46 6.61 5.53
CA SER A 275 13.63 7.94 6.15
C SER A 275 15.05 8.08 6.71
N ALA A 276 15.63 9.26 6.55
CA ALA A 276 16.90 9.65 7.16
C ALA A 276 16.69 10.94 7.98
N ILE A 277 17.11 10.96 9.23
CA ILE A 277 17.09 12.17 10.09
C ILE A 277 18.45 12.37 10.75
N ALA A 278 18.80 13.61 11.06
CA ALA A 278 20.01 13.94 11.83
C ALA A 278 19.66 14.10 13.31
N TRP A 279 20.36 13.40 14.21
CA TRP A 279 20.18 13.49 15.67
C TRP A 279 21.54 13.42 16.36
N GLN A 280 21.90 14.46 17.13
CA GLN A 280 23.14 14.53 17.92
C GLN A 280 24.42 14.14 17.15
N GLY A 281 24.56 14.60 15.90
CA GLY A 281 25.72 14.28 15.05
C GLY A 281 25.65 12.92 14.34
N LEU A 282 24.61 12.12 14.59
CA LEU A 282 24.34 10.86 13.93
C LEU A 282 23.28 11.03 12.83
N MET A 283 23.38 10.21 11.80
CA MET A 283 22.30 10.01 10.83
C MET A 283 21.55 8.73 11.17
N VAL A 284 20.26 8.87 11.45
CA VAL A 284 19.36 7.76 11.77
C VAL A 284 18.58 7.37 10.51
N ILE A 285 18.75 6.13 10.07
CA ILE A 285 17.99 5.53 8.97
C ILE A 285 16.93 4.61 9.57
N PHE A 286 15.69 4.73 9.09
CA PHE A 286 14.63 3.80 9.44
C PHE A 286 13.85 3.32 8.20
N GLY A 287 13.64 2.01 8.13
CA GLY A 287 12.80 1.34 7.13
C GLY A 287 13.33 1.42 5.70
N GLY A 288 12.42 1.48 4.73
CA GLY A 288 12.71 1.46 3.29
C GLY A 288 12.46 0.10 2.65
N THR A 289 12.88 -0.07 1.40
CA THR A 289 12.74 -1.33 0.65
C THR A 289 13.90 -1.52 -0.32
N ASP A 290 14.28 -2.77 -0.57
CA ASP A 290 15.21 -3.19 -1.63
C ASP A 290 14.48 -3.52 -2.95
N GLY A 291 13.15 -3.37 -2.97
CA GLY A 291 12.26 -3.74 -4.07
C GLY A 291 11.75 -5.17 -4.02
N LYS A 292 12.20 -5.99 -3.07
CA LYS A 292 11.67 -7.33 -2.76
C LYS A 292 10.89 -7.33 -1.45
N GLN A 293 11.42 -6.68 -0.43
CA GLN A 293 10.81 -6.57 0.90
C GLN A 293 10.93 -5.15 1.47
N ALA A 294 10.04 -4.81 2.39
CA ALA A 294 10.17 -3.62 3.21
C ALA A 294 10.96 -3.94 4.49
N PHE A 295 11.60 -2.94 5.08
CA PHE A 295 12.38 -3.05 6.30
C PHE A 295 11.75 -2.26 7.45
N ASN A 296 12.05 -2.61 8.69
CA ASN A 296 11.74 -1.85 9.92
C ASN A 296 12.94 -1.74 10.87
N ASP A 297 14.15 -1.93 10.36
CA ASP A 297 15.38 -1.76 11.11
C ASP A 297 15.75 -0.28 11.26
N VAL A 298 16.46 0.05 12.35
CA VAL A 298 17.09 1.36 12.58
C VAL A 298 18.60 1.20 12.50
N TRP A 299 19.22 2.06 11.70
CA TRP A 299 20.67 2.16 11.56
C TRP A 299 21.13 3.56 11.93
N LEU A 300 22.23 3.64 12.67
CA LEU A 300 22.87 4.87 13.07
C LEU A 300 24.20 4.97 12.36
N LEU A 301 24.41 6.04 11.61
CA LEU A 301 25.70 6.39 11.06
C LEU A 301 26.30 7.52 11.89
N ASP A 302 27.47 7.26 12.45
CA ASP A 302 28.35 8.33 12.93
C ASP A 302 29.19 8.81 11.74
N ALA A 303 28.93 10.04 11.30
CA ALA A 303 29.63 10.62 10.16
C ALA A 303 31.09 11.01 10.48
N ASN A 304 31.42 11.25 11.75
CA ASN A 304 32.78 11.56 12.18
C ASN A 304 33.62 10.28 12.21
N LEU A 305 33.04 9.19 12.72
CA LEU A 305 33.71 7.89 12.79
C LEU A 305 33.59 7.09 11.50
N SER A 306 32.72 7.50 10.57
CA SER A 306 32.42 6.74 9.34
C SER A 306 32.02 5.30 9.65
N THR A 307 31.18 5.12 10.66
CA THR A 307 30.74 3.79 11.12
C THR A 307 29.23 3.71 11.21
N TRP A 308 28.68 2.64 10.64
CA TRP A 308 27.31 2.24 10.87
C TRP A 308 27.20 1.34 12.11
N SER A 309 26.14 1.52 12.86
CA SER A 309 25.70 0.58 13.89
C SER A 309 24.21 0.30 13.74
N ARG A 310 23.82 -0.97 13.92
CA ARG A 310 22.41 -1.35 13.94
C ARG A 310 21.89 -1.20 15.36
N GLN A 311 20.89 -0.35 15.55
CA GLN A 311 20.29 -0.15 16.86
C GLN A 311 19.30 -1.27 17.17
N ARG A 312 19.39 -1.87 18.37
CA ARG A 312 18.38 -2.82 18.84
C ARG A 312 17.08 -2.09 19.15
N HIS A 313 15.95 -2.67 18.77
CA HIS A 313 14.63 -2.12 19.07
C HIS A 313 14.07 -2.74 20.34
N ALA A 314 13.44 -1.91 21.17
CA ALA A 314 12.62 -2.34 22.29
C ALA A 314 11.18 -1.81 22.09
N GLY A 315 10.21 -2.36 22.80
CA GLY A 315 8.81 -1.92 22.70
C GLY A 315 8.12 -2.28 21.38
N LYS A 316 7.03 -1.56 21.07
CA LYS A 316 6.16 -1.89 19.92
C LYS A 316 6.68 -1.19 18.67
N ALA A 317 7.54 -1.86 17.91
CA ALA A 317 8.07 -1.31 16.67
C ALA A 317 7.01 -1.26 15.55
N PRO A 318 7.07 -0.26 14.67
CA PRO A 318 6.27 -0.23 13.45
C PRO A 318 6.55 -1.44 12.55
N ALA A 319 5.51 -1.92 11.85
CA ALA A 319 5.66 -2.93 10.80
C ALA A 319 6.63 -2.47 9.68
N PRO A 320 7.31 -3.40 8.98
CA PRO A 320 8.16 -3.08 7.84
C PRO A 320 7.46 -2.19 6.81
N ARG A 321 8.10 -1.07 6.48
CA ARG A 321 7.47 -0.01 5.68
C ARG A 321 8.49 0.78 4.87
N CYS A 322 8.00 1.31 3.76
CA CYS A 322 8.68 2.30 2.94
C CYS A 322 7.70 3.42 2.56
N SER A 323 8.22 4.53 2.03
CA SER A 323 7.41 5.71 1.66
C SER A 323 6.62 6.30 2.83
N HIS A 324 7.00 5.99 4.06
CA HIS A 324 6.54 6.67 5.28
C HIS A 324 7.18 8.05 5.40
N ALA A 325 6.62 8.88 6.28
CA ALA A 325 7.24 10.14 6.66
C ALA A 325 7.82 10.03 8.07
N ALA A 326 8.88 10.80 8.34
CA ALA A 326 9.48 10.87 9.66
C ALA A 326 9.89 12.29 10.03
N ALA A 327 9.83 12.63 11.31
CA ALA A 327 10.24 13.91 11.87
C ALA A 327 10.93 13.72 13.22
N LEU A 328 11.89 14.58 13.55
CA LEU A 328 12.55 14.59 14.85
C LEU A 328 11.93 15.67 15.76
N SER A 329 11.66 15.33 17.02
CA SER A 329 11.40 16.31 18.07
C SER A 329 12.06 15.87 19.38
N GLY A 330 12.98 16.68 19.88
CA GLY A 330 13.86 16.28 20.99
C GLY A 330 14.64 15.00 20.65
N ASP A 331 14.60 14.03 21.57
CA ASP A 331 15.25 12.72 21.41
C ASP A 331 14.32 11.64 20.83
N ARG A 332 13.24 12.05 20.15
CA ARG A 332 12.26 11.14 19.58
C ARG A 332 12.11 11.32 18.08
N MET A 333 12.27 10.23 17.34
CA MET A 333 11.91 10.13 15.93
C MET A 333 10.45 9.68 15.81
N PHE A 334 9.62 10.50 15.20
CA PHE A 334 8.23 10.18 14.90
C PHE A 334 8.14 9.62 13.49
N VAL A 335 7.36 8.55 13.31
CA VAL A 335 7.13 7.89 12.03
C VAL A 335 5.64 7.77 11.79
N HIS A 336 5.18 8.23 10.64
CA HIS A 336 3.77 8.14 10.25
C HIS A 336 3.59 7.47 8.89
N GLY A 337 2.59 6.59 8.82
CA GLY A 337 2.10 5.99 7.57
C GLY A 337 3.13 5.14 6.83
N GLY A 338 3.08 5.17 5.49
CA GLY A 338 3.90 4.35 4.60
C GLY A 338 3.19 3.09 4.08
N THR A 339 3.94 2.20 3.44
CA THR A 339 3.43 0.96 2.84
C THR A 339 4.41 -0.20 2.98
N ALA A 340 3.91 -1.42 3.16
CA ALA A 340 4.70 -2.65 3.12
C ALA A 340 4.88 -3.22 1.70
N GLY A 341 4.33 -2.57 0.67
CA GLY A 341 4.16 -3.14 -0.67
C GLY A 341 2.75 -3.76 -0.86
N PHE A 342 2.41 -4.12 -2.10
CA PHE A 342 1.17 -4.81 -2.51
C PHE A 342 -0.12 -4.36 -1.79
N GLY A 343 -0.52 -3.09 -1.96
CA GLY A 343 -1.83 -2.60 -1.50
C GLY A 343 -1.97 -2.35 0.00
N THR A 344 -0.98 -2.70 0.83
CA THR A 344 -0.99 -2.43 2.28
C THR A 344 -0.45 -1.02 2.55
N VAL A 345 -1.28 -0.13 3.08
CA VAL A 345 -0.90 1.25 3.44
C VAL A 345 -1.25 1.51 4.90
N PHE A 346 -0.35 2.19 5.62
CA PHE A 346 -0.47 2.46 7.05
C PHE A 346 -0.95 3.90 7.32
N ALA A 347 -1.57 4.11 8.49
CA ALA A 347 -2.01 5.41 9.02
C ALA A 347 -1.69 5.55 10.52
N ASP A 348 -0.78 4.71 11.02
CA ASP A 348 -0.32 4.68 12.40
C ASP A 348 0.76 5.75 12.64
N LEU A 349 0.87 6.19 13.89
CA LEU A 349 1.93 7.09 14.37
C LEU A 349 2.76 6.36 15.41
N PHE A 350 4.07 6.33 15.22
CA PHE A 350 5.02 5.74 16.15
C PHE A 350 6.06 6.77 16.59
N ALA A 351 6.57 6.62 17.80
CA ALA A 351 7.74 7.34 18.29
C ALA A 351 8.84 6.36 18.71
N LEU A 352 10.04 6.56 18.18
CA LEU A 352 11.27 5.92 18.60
C LEU A 352 12.01 6.85 19.55
N HIS A 353 12.21 6.42 20.80
CA HIS A 353 13.14 7.07 21.71
C HIS A 353 14.58 6.70 21.33
N LEU A 354 15.31 7.64 20.74
CA LEU A 354 16.62 7.40 20.13
C LEU A 354 17.70 6.97 21.12
N PRO A 355 17.77 7.47 22.38
CA PRO A 355 18.74 6.98 23.35
C PRO A 355 18.57 5.51 23.71
N THR A 356 17.32 5.01 23.81
CA THR A 356 17.05 3.65 24.31
C THR A 356 16.67 2.65 23.21
N GLY A 357 16.38 3.12 21.99
CA GLY A 357 15.82 2.29 20.92
C GLY A 357 14.37 1.85 21.16
N ALA A 358 13.67 2.44 22.13
CA ALA A 358 12.33 2.03 22.51
C ALA A 358 11.26 2.68 21.61
N TRP A 359 10.47 1.83 20.96
CA TRP A 359 9.32 2.23 20.16
C TRP A 359 8.03 2.25 20.97
N THR A 360 7.21 3.24 20.70
CA THR A 360 5.86 3.39 21.27
C THR A 360 4.90 3.77 20.14
N GLU A 361 3.78 3.05 20.01
CA GLU A 361 2.67 3.51 19.17
C GLU A 361 1.93 4.63 19.89
N ILE A 362 1.68 5.73 19.18
CA ILE A 362 0.96 6.88 19.71
C ILE A 362 -0.49 6.80 19.22
N ASP A 363 -1.42 6.60 20.15
CA ASP A 363 -2.84 6.78 19.88
C ASP A 363 -3.17 8.27 19.91
N ALA A 364 -3.35 8.84 18.72
CA ALA A 364 -3.76 10.24 18.53
C ALA A 364 -5.23 10.36 18.10
N GLY A 365 -6.08 9.39 18.47
CA GLY A 365 -7.50 9.37 18.11
C GLY A 365 -7.74 8.94 16.65
N PRO A 366 -8.81 9.45 15.99
CA PRO A 366 -9.12 9.10 14.60
C PRO A 366 -7.92 9.35 13.69
N ARG A 367 -7.41 8.28 13.07
CA ARG A 367 -6.22 8.35 12.22
C ARG A 367 -6.52 9.20 10.97
N PRO A 368 -5.55 9.97 10.45
CA PRO A 368 -5.73 10.73 9.22
C PRO A 368 -6.16 9.79 8.09
N ALA A 369 -7.39 9.96 7.60
CA ALA A 369 -7.89 9.21 6.47
C ALA A 369 -7.44 9.93 5.18
N PRO A 370 -6.87 9.23 4.19
CA PRO A 370 -6.55 7.81 4.10
C PRO A 370 -5.13 7.50 4.58
N CYS A 371 -4.86 6.21 4.83
CA CYS A 371 -3.50 5.68 4.90
C CYS A 371 -2.64 6.29 3.79
N CYS A 372 -1.58 6.99 4.18
CA CYS A 372 -0.84 7.82 3.24
C CYS A 372 0.61 7.36 3.11
N PHE A 373 1.07 7.29 1.88
CA PHE A 373 2.48 7.12 1.53
C PHE A 373 2.90 8.28 0.62
N SER A 374 4.20 8.61 0.63
CA SER A 374 4.75 9.78 -0.08
C SER A 374 4.18 11.13 0.37
N HIS A 375 3.75 11.22 1.63
CA HIS A 375 3.41 12.45 2.33
C HIS A 375 4.64 13.01 3.06
N THR A 376 4.51 14.17 3.69
CA THR A 376 5.53 14.71 4.60
C THR A 376 5.00 14.79 6.03
N LEU A 377 5.90 14.70 6.99
CA LEU A 377 5.66 14.87 8.42
C LEU A 377 6.68 15.90 8.91
N THR A 378 6.20 16.95 9.59
CA THR A 378 7.04 18.04 10.09
C THR A 378 6.76 18.23 11.57
N ALA A 379 7.82 18.32 12.39
CA ALA A 379 7.69 18.66 13.80
C ALA A 379 8.03 20.15 14.00
N ALA A 380 7.14 20.92 14.63
CA ALA A 380 7.32 22.34 14.86
C ALA A 380 6.48 22.82 16.05
N ALA A 381 7.03 23.66 16.93
CA ALA A 381 6.30 24.28 18.04
C ALA A 381 5.46 23.30 18.91
N GLY A 382 5.98 22.10 19.17
CA GLY A 382 5.27 21.07 19.94
C GLY A 382 4.15 20.35 19.18
N LEU A 383 4.06 20.55 17.86
CA LEU A 383 3.11 19.92 16.96
C LEU A 383 3.81 18.95 16.00
N LEU A 384 3.08 17.93 15.57
CA LEU A 384 3.36 17.14 14.38
C LEU A 384 2.36 17.53 13.30
N VAL A 385 2.83 17.84 12.10
CA VAL A 385 2.01 18.28 10.97
C VAL A 385 2.24 17.37 9.79
N ILE A 386 1.17 16.79 9.25
CA ILE A 386 1.15 15.98 8.03
C ILE A 386 0.57 16.80 6.90
N THR A 387 1.26 16.77 5.76
CA THR A 387 0.71 17.35 4.52
C THR A 387 0.81 16.37 3.37
N GLY A 388 -0.29 16.25 2.62
CA GLY A 388 -0.39 15.50 1.36
C GLY A 388 -0.29 13.97 1.48
N GLY A 389 0.13 13.33 0.39
CA GLY A 389 0.20 11.87 0.24
C GLY A 389 -0.81 11.29 -0.76
N CYS A 390 -0.73 9.98 -0.98
CA CYS A 390 -1.68 9.21 -1.79
C CYS A 390 -2.57 8.32 -0.91
N PRO A 391 -3.85 8.05 -1.28
CA PRO A 391 -4.53 8.34 -2.56
C PRO A 391 -5.02 9.79 -2.79
N LYS A 392 -5.18 10.16 -4.08
CA LYS A 392 -5.35 11.53 -4.64
C LYS A 392 -6.52 12.38 -4.08
N ASN A 393 -7.48 11.79 -3.37
CA ASN A 393 -8.74 12.44 -3.01
C ASN A 393 -8.62 13.47 -1.85
N HIS A 394 -7.41 13.71 -1.32
CA HIS A 394 -7.17 14.55 -0.12
C HIS A 394 -6.07 15.60 -0.33
N ASN A 395 -5.79 15.86 -1.61
CA ASN A 395 -4.87 16.86 -2.11
C ASN A 395 -5.37 18.26 -1.73
N GLY A 396 -4.89 18.80 -0.60
CA GLY A 396 -5.33 20.08 -0.01
C GLY A 396 -5.67 20.03 1.48
N ILE A 397 -5.57 18.87 2.14
CA ILE A 397 -5.84 18.74 3.59
C ILE A 397 -4.53 18.67 4.37
N VAL A 398 -4.45 19.45 5.44
CA VAL A 398 -3.38 19.48 6.43
C VAL A 398 -3.90 18.82 7.70
N TYR A 399 -3.15 17.85 8.25
CA TYR A 399 -3.44 17.28 9.56
C TYR A 399 -2.38 17.71 10.56
N TRP A 400 -2.76 17.96 11.82
CA TRP A 400 -1.79 18.18 12.88
C TRP A 400 -2.24 17.60 14.21
N THR A 401 -1.29 17.32 15.09
CA THR A 401 -1.53 16.87 16.46
C THR A 401 -0.53 17.50 17.41
N SER A 402 -0.92 17.73 18.66
CA SER A 402 0.02 18.10 19.72
C SER A 402 0.87 16.89 20.13
N LEU A 403 2.13 17.13 20.48
CA LEU A 403 3.01 16.13 21.10
C LEU A 403 2.68 15.87 22.57
N ASN A 404 2.09 16.85 23.26
CA ASN A 404 1.73 16.74 24.67
C ASN A 404 0.39 15.99 24.85
N TYR A 405 -0.57 16.28 23.96
CA TYR A 405 -1.90 15.68 23.96
C TYR A 405 -2.24 15.21 22.55
N PRO A 406 -1.79 14.00 22.15
CA PRO A 406 -1.97 13.52 20.80
C PRO A 406 -3.44 13.39 20.42
N ARG A 407 -3.88 14.23 19.49
CA ARG A 407 -5.21 14.18 18.88
C ARG A 407 -5.14 14.84 17.50
N TRP A 408 -5.43 14.07 16.45
CA TRP A 408 -5.44 14.59 15.09
C TRP A 408 -6.53 15.64 14.89
N GLN A 409 -6.13 16.75 14.30
CA GLN A 409 -6.95 17.84 13.79
C GLN A 409 -6.75 17.94 12.27
N ARG A 410 -7.68 18.60 11.57
CA ARG A 410 -7.64 18.76 10.11
C ARG A 410 -8.02 20.18 9.68
N LEU A 411 -7.40 20.65 8.61
CA LEU A 411 -7.65 21.93 7.97
C LEU A 411 -7.63 21.72 6.45
N GLU A 412 -8.65 22.20 5.78
CA GLU A 412 -8.72 22.20 4.32
C GLU A 412 -8.20 23.55 3.80
N LEU A 413 -7.23 23.51 2.89
CA LEU A 413 -6.64 24.70 2.29
C LEU A 413 -7.60 25.26 1.23
N ALA A 414 -8.20 26.42 1.50
CA ALA A 414 -9.09 27.09 0.56
C ALA A 414 -8.31 27.60 -0.67
N THR A 415 -8.72 27.21 -1.88
CA THR A 415 -8.24 27.81 -3.13
C THR A 415 -9.11 29.03 -3.46
N SER A 416 -8.54 30.22 -3.54
CA SER A 416 -9.26 31.45 -3.94
C SER A 416 -9.95 31.29 -5.30
N SER A 417 -11.14 31.85 -5.41
CA SER A 417 -12.10 31.73 -6.53
C SER A 417 -11.54 32.03 -7.92
N ALA A 418 -11.35 30.98 -8.73
CA ALA A 418 -11.53 30.90 -10.19
C ALA A 418 -11.10 29.49 -10.64
N ALA A 419 -12.03 28.51 -10.55
CA ALA A 419 -11.83 27.07 -10.78
C ALA A 419 -10.68 26.41 -9.95
N PRO A 420 -10.97 25.48 -9.02
CA PRO A 420 -9.93 24.94 -8.15
C PRO A 420 -9.00 24.00 -8.94
N LYS A 421 -7.77 24.46 -9.24
CA LYS A 421 -6.67 23.53 -9.53
C LYS A 421 -6.40 22.75 -8.25
N GLN A 422 -6.80 21.48 -8.22
CA GLN A 422 -6.59 20.56 -7.11
C GLN A 422 -5.10 20.53 -6.70
N LEU A 423 -4.76 20.89 -5.46
CA LEU A 423 -3.39 20.96 -4.95
C LEU A 423 -2.77 19.56 -4.83
N MET A 424 -1.94 19.16 -5.78
CA MET A 424 -1.33 17.82 -5.79
C MET A 424 -0.09 17.72 -4.89
N LEU A 425 -0.30 17.36 -3.63
CA LEU A 425 0.74 17.28 -2.60
C LEU A 425 1.28 15.85 -2.43
N THR A 426 1.74 15.25 -3.52
CA THR A 426 2.40 13.93 -3.49
C THR A 426 3.88 14.11 -3.81
N ARG A 427 4.77 13.58 -2.95
CA ARG A 427 6.24 13.69 -3.09
C ARG A 427 6.75 15.15 -3.10
N HIS A 428 6.07 16.05 -2.40
CA HIS A 428 6.59 17.38 -2.07
C HIS A 428 7.59 17.31 -0.90
N THR A 429 8.23 18.44 -0.63
CA THR A 429 9.04 18.64 0.58
C THR A 429 8.36 19.68 1.47
N ALA A 430 8.41 19.49 2.78
CA ALA A 430 7.85 20.41 3.77
C ALA A 430 8.92 20.69 4.84
N ASN A 431 9.27 21.97 5.04
CA ASN A 431 10.30 22.38 5.98
C ASN A 431 9.83 23.58 6.80
N VAL A 432 10.21 23.63 8.07
CA VAL A 432 9.95 24.79 8.93
C VAL A 432 10.97 25.88 8.59
N VAL A 433 10.47 27.06 8.25
CA VAL A 433 11.26 28.28 8.10
C VAL A 433 10.62 29.33 8.99
N GLN A 434 11.35 29.73 10.05
CA GLN A 434 10.83 30.62 11.10
C GLN A 434 9.52 30.06 11.70
N SER A 435 8.42 30.82 11.67
CA SER A 435 7.10 30.41 12.17
C SER A 435 6.18 29.82 11.08
N ARG A 436 6.75 29.33 9.97
CA ARG A 436 5.97 28.84 8.81
C ARG A 436 6.47 27.48 8.33
N ILE A 437 5.55 26.63 7.89
CA ILE A 437 5.87 25.40 7.15
C ILE A 437 5.85 25.75 5.67
N MET A 438 7.02 25.78 5.05
CA MET A 438 7.22 25.98 3.62
C MET A 438 7.08 24.66 2.88
N ILE A 439 6.22 24.61 1.88
CA ILE A 439 5.98 23.42 1.10
C ILE A 439 6.32 23.69 -0.37
N VAL A 440 7.27 22.91 -0.87
CA VAL A 440 7.87 23.10 -2.19
C VAL A 440 7.72 21.82 -3.00
N GLY A 441 7.20 21.97 -4.22
CA GLY A 441 7.01 20.90 -5.19
C GLY A 441 5.78 20.04 -4.93
N GLY A 442 5.87 18.78 -5.32
CA GLY A 442 4.73 17.86 -5.34
C GLY A 442 3.94 17.93 -6.65
N GLY A 443 3.31 16.82 -7.02
CA GLY A 443 2.55 16.75 -8.25
C GLY A 443 2.04 15.35 -8.60
N ALA A 444 1.34 15.24 -9.72
CA ALA A 444 1.05 13.95 -10.35
C ALA A 444 1.30 14.01 -11.86
N ALA A 445 1.97 12.97 -12.36
CA ALA A 445 2.03 12.69 -13.79
C ALA A 445 1.00 11.60 -14.10
N CYS A 446 0.01 11.90 -14.94
CA CYS A 446 -0.97 10.93 -15.40
C CYS A 446 -0.96 10.86 -16.93
N PHE A 447 -0.92 9.65 -17.46
CA PHE A 447 -0.83 9.38 -18.91
C PHE A 447 -1.99 9.98 -19.72
N GLY A 448 -3.13 10.31 -19.08
CA GLY A 448 -4.30 10.92 -19.71
C GLY A 448 -4.55 12.40 -19.41
N PHE A 449 -3.82 13.03 -18.46
CA PHE A 449 -4.10 14.41 -18.00
C PHE A 449 -2.86 15.32 -17.94
N GLY A 450 -1.69 14.82 -18.36
CA GLY A 450 -0.43 15.57 -18.30
C GLY A 450 0.26 15.51 -16.94
N THR A 451 1.27 16.37 -16.76
CA THR A 451 2.03 16.53 -15.52
C THR A 451 1.57 17.80 -14.82
N ALA A 452 1.04 17.67 -13.61
CA ALA A 452 0.65 18.80 -12.78
C ALA A 452 1.60 18.92 -11.59
N PHE A 453 2.25 20.08 -11.45
CA PHE A 453 3.03 20.44 -10.27
C PHE A 453 2.25 21.44 -9.42
N SER A 454 2.35 21.29 -8.10
CA SER A 454 1.76 22.26 -7.18
C SER A 454 2.66 23.50 -7.06
N PRO A 455 2.08 24.70 -6.96
CA PRO A 455 2.85 25.90 -6.61
C PRO A 455 3.45 25.74 -5.21
N THR A 456 4.49 26.51 -4.89
CA THR A 456 4.97 26.65 -3.52
C THR A 456 3.89 27.29 -2.65
N PHE A 457 3.69 26.77 -1.44
CA PHE A 457 2.75 27.32 -0.47
C PHE A 457 3.36 27.29 0.93
N CYS A 458 2.79 28.09 1.83
CA CYS A 458 3.24 28.14 3.22
C CYS A 458 2.05 28.06 4.18
N ILE A 459 2.26 27.42 5.33
CA ILE A 459 1.28 27.31 6.42
C ILE A 459 1.87 28.04 7.62
N PRO A 460 1.30 29.17 8.06
CA PRO A 460 1.69 29.80 9.32
C PRO A 460 1.38 28.85 10.49
N LEU A 461 2.34 28.64 11.39
CA LEU A 461 2.15 27.78 12.56
C LEU A 461 1.07 28.32 13.51
N ASP A 462 0.89 29.64 13.55
CA ASP A 462 -0.13 30.29 14.38
C ASP A 462 -1.56 29.91 13.95
N HIS A 463 -1.75 29.39 12.73
CA HIS A 463 -3.06 28.88 12.29
C HIS A 463 -3.34 27.46 12.79
N LEU A 464 -2.35 26.79 13.39
CA LEU A 464 -2.43 25.42 13.90
C LEU A 464 -2.50 25.45 15.43
N HIS A 465 -3.67 25.81 15.98
CA HIS A 465 -3.84 25.84 17.43
C HIS A 465 -4.00 24.43 18.04
N PRO A 466 -3.34 24.11 19.16
CA PRO A 466 -3.68 22.93 19.95
C PRO A 466 -5.08 23.09 20.56
N LEU A 467 -5.92 22.07 20.48
CA LEU A 467 -7.18 22.04 21.25
C LEU A 467 -6.83 22.04 22.75
N ALA A 468 -7.58 22.80 23.54
CA ALA A 468 -7.45 22.77 25.00
C ALA A 468 -7.59 21.32 25.51
N PRO A 469 -6.81 20.90 26.53
CA PRO A 469 -6.97 19.58 27.12
C PRO A 469 -8.42 19.40 27.60
N PRO A 470 -9.01 18.19 27.47
CA PRO A 470 -10.32 17.94 28.05
C PRO A 470 -10.27 18.21 29.55
N SER A 471 -11.25 18.95 30.07
CA SER A 471 -11.35 19.29 31.48
C SER A 471 -11.30 18.02 32.35
N PRO A 472 -10.50 17.97 33.41
CA PRO A 472 -10.37 16.78 34.24
C PRO A 472 -11.69 16.49 34.97
N GLN A 473 -12.28 15.32 34.71
CA GLN A 473 -13.26 14.74 35.63
C GLN A 473 -12.53 14.12 36.84
N PRO A 474 -13.13 14.09 38.04
CA PRO A 474 -12.43 13.72 39.26
C PRO A 474 -11.95 12.26 39.25
N LEU A 475 -10.72 12.05 39.71
CA LEU A 475 -10.08 10.75 39.92
C LEU A 475 -10.75 9.98 41.07
N GLU A 476 -11.25 8.78 40.79
CA GLU A 476 -11.28 7.71 41.80
C GLU A 476 -10.06 6.81 41.62
N ALA A 477 -9.31 6.66 42.70
CA ALA A 477 -8.13 5.84 42.82
C ALA A 477 -8.50 4.36 42.70
N HIS A 478 -7.72 3.58 41.96
CA HIS A 478 -7.07 2.35 42.43
C HIS A 478 -6.22 1.74 41.29
N ARG A 479 -4.93 1.53 41.60
CA ARG A 479 -4.02 0.56 40.96
C ARG A 479 -3.76 -0.54 42.02
N PRO A 480 -3.42 -1.79 41.67
CA PRO A 480 -2.14 -2.02 41.00
C PRO A 480 -2.02 -3.28 40.09
N ALA A 481 -0.81 -3.37 39.53
CA ALA A 481 -0.06 -4.53 39.08
C ALA A 481 -0.24 -5.05 37.63
N SER A 482 0.93 -5.11 36.99
CA SER A 482 1.24 -5.50 35.63
C SER A 482 1.14 -7.01 35.39
N ALA A 483 0.56 -7.38 34.25
CA ALA A 483 0.92 -8.60 33.54
C ALA A 483 1.51 -8.20 32.19
N ALA A 484 2.76 -8.58 31.94
CA ALA A 484 3.44 -8.39 30.67
C ALA A 484 2.66 -9.12 29.57
N SER A 485 2.34 -8.42 28.47
CA SER A 485 1.79 -9.08 27.28
C SER A 485 2.86 -9.95 26.63
N PRO A 486 2.58 -11.23 26.33
CA PRO A 486 3.51 -12.08 25.60
C PRO A 486 3.72 -11.52 24.19
N ALA A 487 4.98 -11.47 23.77
CA ALA A 487 5.40 -10.97 22.46
C ALA A 487 4.74 -11.77 21.32
N THR A 488 4.11 -11.08 20.38
CA THR A 488 3.50 -11.70 19.20
C THR A 488 4.58 -12.12 18.21
N LEU A 489 4.79 -13.43 18.07
CA LEU A 489 5.66 -14.05 17.08
C LEU A 489 5.13 -13.82 15.63
N GLN A 490 6.02 -13.83 14.64
CA GLN A 490 5.67 -13.74 13.20
C GLN A 490 4.97 -15.04 12.74
N PRO A 491 4.00 -15.03 11.81
CA PRO A 491 3.26 -16.25 11.42
C PRO A 491 4.12 -17.43 10.96
N SER A 492 5.23 -17.19 10.26
CA SER A 492 6.19 -18.24 9.88
C SER A 492 7.00 -18.77 11.07
N ALA A 493 7.31 -17.91 12.04
CA ALA A 493 7.95 -18.31 13.29
C ALA A 493 6.97 -19.05 14.23
N ILE A 494 5.67 -18.70 14.21
CA ILE A 494 4.61 -19.41 14.93
C ILE A 494 4.42 -20.80 14.33
N ALA A 495 4.37 -20.93 13.00
CA ALA A 495 4.23 -22.23 12.35
C ALA A 495 5.44 -23.14 12.63
N ALA A 496 6.67 -22.61 12.54
CA ALA A 496 7.88 -23.36 12.87
C ALA A 496 7.94 -23.74 14.37
N SER A 497 7.56 -22.81 15.25
CA SER A 497 7.49 -23.07 16.69
C SER A 497 6.40 -24.08 17.06
N LEU A 498 5.25 -24.06 16.40
CA LEU A 498 4.16 -25.01 16.61
C LEU A 498 4.58 -26.40 16.15
N GLN A 499 5.21 -26.49 14.98
CA GLN A 499 5.70 -27.76 14.45
C GLN A 499 6.74 -28.37 15.39
N GLN A 500 7.73 -27.59 15.84
CA GLN A 500 8.77 -28.06 16.76
C GLN A 500 8.19 -28.50 18.13
N ALA A 501 7.25 -27.72 18.68
CA ALA A 501 6.62 -28.07 19.96
C ALA A 501 5.76 -29.34 19.83
N MET A 502 5.10 -29.53 18.69
CA MET A 502 4.29 -30.73 18.45
C MET A 502 5.16 -31.97 18.18
N GLU A 503 6.27 -31.83 17.45
CA GLU A 503 7.26 -32.90 17.26
C GLU A 503 7.76 -33.43 18.62
N GLN A 504 8.06 -32.53 19.56
CA GLN A 504 8.48 -32.91 20.91
C GLN A 504 7.37 -33.64 21.69
N LEU A 505 6.13 -33.17 21.61
CA LEU A 505 5.00 -33.82 22.28
C LEU A 505 4.74 -35.22 21.73
N LEU A 506 4.75 -35.38 20.40
CA LEU A 506 4.53 -36.66 19.72
C LEU A 506 5.64 -37.65 20.05
N ALA A 507 6.90 -37.22 20.04
CA ALA A 507 8.03 -38.05 20.42
C ALA A 507 7.94 -38.51 21.89
N ALA A 508 7.56 -37.62 22.81
CA ALA A 508 7.39 -37.95 24.23
C ALA A 508 6.28 -38.97 24.50
N LYS A 509 5.32 -39.11 23.57
CA LYS A 509 4.18 -40.03 23.68
C LYS A 509 4.37 -41.35 22.92
N GLY A 510 5.58 -41.57 22.38
CA GLY A 510 5.94 -42.82 21.72
C GLY A 510 5.35 -42.98 20.31
N VAL A 511 4.92 -41.89 19.67
CA VAL A 511 4.50 -41.91 18.25
C VAL A 511 5.72 -42.23 17.39
N SER A 512 5.58 -43.19 16.47
CA SER A 512 6.72 -43.66 15.68
C SER A 512 7.21 -42.60 14.69
N THR A 513 8.52 -42.60 14.41
CA THR A 513 9.16 -41.65 13.47
C THR A 513 8.54 -41.67 12.08
N ASP A 514 7.97 -42.82 11.66
CA ASP A 514 7.30 -42.99 10.37
C ASP A 514 5.92 -42.30 10.31
N GLN A 515 5.27 -42.10 11.46
CA GLN A 515 3.97 -41.43 11.56
C GLN A 515 4.08 -39.91 11.67
N LEU A 516 5.21 -39.39 12.18
CA LEU A 516 5.43 -37.95 12.40
C LEU A 516 5.16 -37.09 11.16
N PRO A 517 5.72 -37.35 9.96
CA PRO A 517 5.51 -36.50 8.80
C PRO A 517 4.06 -36.40 8.37
N ARG A 518 3.26 -37.46 8.57
CA ARG A 518 1.83 -37.48 8.26
C ARG A 518 1.06 -36.61 9.26
N LEU A 519 1.30 -36.79 10.55
CA LEU A 519 0.57 -36.05 11.60
C LEU A 519 0.89 -34.55 11.55
N LEU A 520 2.15 -34.16 11.34
CA LEU A 520 2.55 -32.75 11.28
C LEU A 520 1.91 -32.00 10.11
N GLN A 521 1.52 -32.68 9.02
CA GLN A 521 0.76 -32.07 7.92
C GLN A 521 -0.67 -31.69 8.31
N GLU A 522 -1.22 -32.29 9.37
CA GLU A 522 -2.55 -31.99 9.90
C GLU A 522 -2.58 -30.80 10.87
N LEU A 523 -1.42 -30.21 11.19
CA LEU A 523 -1.34 -29.01 12.01
C LEU A 523 -2.09 -27.84 11.35
N PRO A 524 -2.74 -26.95 12.14
CA PRO A 524 -3.53 -25.85 11.59
C PRO A 524 -2.66 -24.89 10.75
N PRO A 525 -2.90 -24.78 9.43
CA PRO A 525 -2.08 -23.94 8.54
C PRO A 525 -2.40 -22.45 8.65
N LYS A 526 -3.55 -22.11 9.23
CA LYS A 526 -4.06 -20.74 9.45
C LYS A 526 -5.07 -20.77 10.59
N TRP A 527 -5.33 -19.62 11.20
CA TRP A 527 -6.35 -19.47 12.24
C TRP A 527 -6.92 -18.04 12.23
N GLU A 528 -8.11 -17.86 12.79
CA GLU A 528 -8.69 -16.54 13.05
C GLU A 528 -8.58 -16.22 14.54
N LYS A 529 -7.93 -15.10 14.89
CA LYS A 529 -7.72 -14.69 16.29
C LYS A 529 -8.73 -13.63 16.70
N LEU A 530 -9.52 -13.93 17.72
CA LEU A 530 -10.51 -13.06 18.34
C LEU A 530 -10.09 -12.77 19.79
N GLY A 531 -9.16 -11.81 19.95
CA GLY A 531 -8.56 -11.52 21.26
C GLY A 531 -7.64 -12.64 21.72
N ASP A 532 -7.96 -13.26 22.84
CA ASP A 532 -7.27 -14.40 23.46
C ASP A 532 -7.87 -15.77 23.06
N LEU A 533 -8.83 -15.79 22.13
CA LEU A 533 -9.38 -17.01 21.54
C LEU A 533 -8.92 -17.15 20.07
N ALA A 534 -8.50 -18.34 19.65
CA ALA A 534 -8.25 -18.65 18.24
C ALA A 534 -9.20 -19.71 17.69
N LEU A 535 -9.69 -19.48 16.47
CA LEU A 535 -10.49 -20.41 15.68
C LEU A 535 -9.59 -21.15 14.68
N VAL A 536 -9.41 -22.45 14.88
CA VAL A 536 -8.63 -23.33 14.00
C VAL A 536 -9.51 -24.04 12.96
N PRO A 537 -8.98 -24.46 11.79
CA PRO A 537 -9.76 -25.07 10.73
C PRO A 537 -10.42 -26.40 11.14
N ALA A 538 -11.55 -26.72 10.52
CA ALA A 538 -12.33 -27.92 10.85
C ALA A 538 -11.59 -29.24 10.53
N ASP A 539 -10.69 -29.19 9.54
CA ASP A 539 -9.94 -30.30 8.96
C ASP A 539 -8.56 -30.51 9.57
N CYS A 540 -8.17 -29.71 10.57
CA CYS A 540 -6.89 -29.90 11.27
C CYS A 540 -7.00 -30.93 12.40
N MET A 541 -5.91 -31.67 12.60
CA MET A 541 -5.71 -32.61 13.71
C MET A 541 -6.89 -33.58 13.90
N THR A 542 -7.24 -34.33 12.85
CA THR A 542 -8.43 -35.19 12.81
C THR A 542 -8.14 -36.68 12.93
N SER A 543 -6.88 -37.09 12.74
CA SER A 543 -6.47 -38.48 12.91
C SER A 543 -6.64 -38.98 14.38
N PRO A 544 -6.93 -40.29 14.60
CA PRO A 544 -7.17 -40.88 15.93
C PRO A 544 -6.09 -40.60 16.98
N GLU A 545 -4.84 -40.51 16.56
CA GLU A 545 -3.67 -40.23 17.38
C GLU A 545 -3.81 -38.88 18.12
N TRP A 546 -4.49 -37.89 17.53
CA TRP A 546 -4.79 -36.61 18.20
C TRP A 546 -5.83 -36.74 19.31
N HIS A 547 -6.77 -37.68 19.18
CA HIS A 547 -7.77 -37.94 20.21
C HIS A 547 -7.14 -38.59 21.45
N GLU A 548 -6.14 -39.46 21.27
CA GLU A 548 -5.40 -40.10 22.36
C GLU A 548 -4.54 -39.10 23.16
N LEU A 549 -4.03 -38.05 22.52
CA LEU A 549 -3.30 -36.96 23.18
C LEU A 549 -4.21 -36.05 24.02
N GLY A 550 -5.52 -36.10 23.80
CA GLY A 550 -6.52 -35.38 24.58
C GLY A 550 -6.28 -33.86 24.60
N GLN A 551 -6.46 -33.22 25.76
CA GLN A 551 -6.37 -31.77 25.90
C GLN A 551 -4.94 -31.21 25.72
N GLN A 552 -3.91 -32.03 25.91
CA GLN A 552 -2.51 -31.62 25.89
C GLN A 552 -2.07 -31.09 24.52
N CYS A 553 -2.59 -31.67 23.43
CA CYS A 553 -2.27 -31.19 22.08
C CYS A 553 -2.82 -29.77 21.84
N TRP A 554 -4.02 -29.47 22.36
CA TRP A 554 -4.64 -28.16 22.25
C TRP A 554 -3.95 -27.11 23.14
N GLU A 555 -3.43 -27.49 24.31
CA GLU A 555 -2.62 -26.59 25.14
C GLU A 555 -1.34 -26.16 24.42
N VAL A 556 -0.64 -27.10 23.76
CA VAL A 556 0.54 -26.80 22.93
C VAL A 556 0.18 -25.85 21.79
N VAL A 557 -0.94 -26.12 21.09
CA VAL A 557 -1.43 -25.21 20.04
C VAL A 557 -1.70 -23.82 20.61
N ALA A 558 -2.39 -23.71 21.75
CA ALA A 558 -2.74 -22.43 22.35
C ALA A 558 -1.51 -21.61 22.74
N VAL A 559 -0.52 -22.25 23.37
CA VAL A 559 0.77 -21.64 23.72
C VAL A 559 1.49 -21.14 22.47
N ALA A 560 1.60 -21.97 21.42
CA ALA A 560 2.26 -21.60 20.19
C ALA A 560 1.57 -20.42 19.48
N LEU A 561 0.24 -20.38 19.50
CA LEU A 561 -0.57 -19.32 18.90
C LEU A 561 -0.69 -18.06 19.79
N GLY A 562 -0.13 -18.09 21.01
CA GLY A 562 -0.20 -17.01 21.98
C GLY A 562 -1.63 -16.66 22.39
N VAL A 563 -2.43 -17.68 22.65
CA VAL A 563 -3.84 -17.60 23.09
C VAL A 563 -4.06 -18.50 24.30
N THR A 564 -5.11 -18.23 25.08
CA THR A 564 -5.50 -19.05 26.23
C THR A 564 -6.68 -19.96 25.90
N ARG A 565 -7.38 -19.70 24.79
CA ARG A 565 -8.60 -20.40 24.39
C ARG A 565 -8.56 -20.80 22.91
N LEU A 566 -9.12 -21.96 22.60
CA LEU A 566 -9.20 -22.49 21.25
C LEU A 566 -10.60 -22.97 20.95
N ALA A 567 -11.04 -22.73 19.72
CA ALA A 567 -12.24 -23.32 19.17
C ALA A 567 -11.95 -23.86 17.76
N ARG A 568 -12.63 -24.92 17.38
CA ARG A 568 -12.58 -25.49 16.04
C ARG A 568 -13.69 -24.91 15.20
N GLN A 569 -13.38 -24.44 14.00
CA GLN A 569 -14.38 -24.03 13.03
C GLN A 569 -15.25 -25.23 12.66
N ALA A 570 -16.52 -24.94 12.38
CA ALA A 570 -17.44 -25.89 11.78
C ALA A 570 -18.25 -25.18 10.71
N ARG A 571 -18.93 -25.95 9.86
CA ARG A 571 -19.83 -25.39 8.86
C ARG A 571 -20.93 -24.62 9.58
N ILE A 572 -21.23 -23.42 9.10
CA ILE A 572 -22.38 -22.65 9.61
C ILE A 572 -23.65 -23.45 9.40
N ALA A 573 -24.49 -23.52 10.43
CA ALA A 573 -25.74 -24.25 10.37
C ALA A 573 -26.60 -23.72 9.22
N ALA A 574 -27.23 -24.62 8.45
CA ALA A 574 -28.19 -24.25 7.41
C ALA A 574 -29.57 -23.88 8.00
N THR A 575 -29.57 -23.24 9.17
CA THR A 575 -30.74 -22.69 9.85
C THR A 575 -31.03 -21.28 9.32
N GLY A 576 -32.25 -20.77 9.52
CA GLY A 576 -32.58 -19.38 9.18
C GLY A 576 -31.68 -18.36 9.89
N THR A 577 -31.17 -18.71 11.07
CA THR A 577 -30.34 -17.89 11.98
C THR A 577 -28.84 -17.93 11.68
N ARG A 578 -28.35 -18.85 10.83
CA ARG A 578 -26.93 -19.00 10.45
C ARG A 578 -25.99 -19.13 11.64
N ASP A 579 -26.33 -20.06 12.51
CA ASP A 579 -25.62 -20.27 13.78
C ASP A 579 -24.18 -20.73 13.52
N SER A 580 -23.24 -20.16 14.28
CA SER A 580 -21.91 -20.76 14.38
C SER A 580 -22.10 -22.15 14.99
N GLN A 581 -21.38 -23.13 14.45
CA GLN A 581 -21.30 -24.48 15.01
C GLN A 581 -19.88 -24.76 15.53
N ALA A 582 -19.07 -23.70 15.70
CA ALA A 582 -17.71 -23.87 16.18
C ALA A 582 -17.73 -24.51 17.58
N GLN A 583 -16.73 -25.36 17.82
CA GLN A 583 -16.67 -26.17 19.03
C GLN A 583 -15.51 -25.69 19.88
N LEU A 584 -15.76 -25.33 21.14
CA LEU A 584 -14.69 -25.00 22.07
C LEU A 584 -13.81 -26.24 22.32
N LEU A 585 -12.51 -26.09 22.09
CA LEU A 585 -11.49 -27.12 22.27
C LEU A 585 -10.72 -26.91 23.58
N LEU A 586 -10.46 -25.66 23.95
CA LEU A 586 -9.70 -25.28 25.14
C LEU A 586 -10.22 -23.96 25.71
N GLY A 587 -10.37 -23.89 27.03
CA GLY A 587 -10.80 -22.69 27.75
C GLY A 587 -12.17 -22.82 28.41
N PRO A 588 -12.54 -21.88 29.28
CA PRO A 588 -13.78 -21.95 30.07
C PRO A 588 -15.04 -21.58 29.27
N ASP A 589 -14.91 -20.70 28.28
CA ASP A 589 -16.01 -20.22 27.43
C ASP A 589 -15.50 -19.61 26.12
N ALA A 590 -16.42 -19.40 25.17
CA ALA A 590 -16.15 -18.81 23.86
C ALA A 590 -16.49 -17.31 23.75
N TRP A 591 -16.72 -16.61 24.87
CA TRP A 591 -17.04 -15.18 24.85
C TRP A 591 -15.80 -14.35 24.55
N VAL A 592 -15.89 -13.55 23.48
CA VAL A 592 -14.82 -12.68 23.04
C VAL A 592 -15.26 -11.23 23.08
N ARG A 593 -14.34 -10.36 23.49
CA ARG A 593 -14.48 -8.90 23.41
C ARG A 593 -13.66 -8.41 22.22
N HIS A 594 -14.35 -7.90 21.21
CA HIS A 594 -13.73 -7.35 20.01
C HIS A 594 -13.96 -5.84 19.95
N ARG A 595 -12.89 -5.05 19.92
CA ARG A 595 -12.99 -3.59 19.82
C ARG A 595 -12.57 -3.13 18.42
N GLU A 596 -13.48 -2.45 17.72
CA GLU A 596 -13.29 -1.97 16.35
C GLU A 596 -13.86 -0.56 16.23
N ASN A 597 -13.10 0.38 15.66
CA ASN A 597 -13.54 1.76 15.45
C ASN A 597 -14.12 2.43 16.73
N GLY A 598 -13.55 2.13 17.90
CA GLY A 598 -14.03 2.63 19.19
C GLY A 598 -15.30 1.98 19.72
N VAL A 599 -15.94 1.08 18.97
CA VAL A 599 -17.10 0.27 19.37
C VAL A 599 -16.64 -1.07 19.91
N THR A 600 -17.22 -1.51 21.03
CA THR A 600 -16.94 -2.82 21.63
C THR A 600 -18.05 -3.81 21.27
N PHE A 601 -17.73 -4.82 20.50
CA PHE A 601 -18.60 -5.97 20.23
C PHE A 601 -18.27 -7.08 21.22
N LEU A 602 -19.31 -7.68 21.82
CA LEU A 602 -19.17 -8.92 22.56
C LEU A 602 -19.96 -9.99 21.83
N LEU A 603 -19.38 -11.18 21.70
CA LEU A 603 -20.07 -12.32 21.12
C LEU A 603 -19.54 -13.62 21.70
N ASP A 604 -20.36 -14.65 21.64
CA ASP A 604 -19.90 -16.03 21.77
C ASP A 604 -19.45 -16.52 20.39
N ALA A 605 -18.15 -16.79 20.21
CA ALA A 605 -17.59 -17.22 18.92
C ALA A 605 -18.09 -18.60 18.46
N CYS A 606 -18.61 -19.42 19.38
CA CYS A 606 -19.17 -20.73 19.09
C CYS A 606 -20.66 -20.66 18.74
N ALA A 607 -21.37 -19.59 19.10
CA ALA A 607 -22.80 -19.45 18.81
C ALA A 607 -23.13 -18.34 17.78
N CYS A 608 -22.27 -17.34 17.64
CA CYS A 608 -22.50 -16.19 16.77
C CYS A 608 -21.45 -16.10 15.65
N MET A 609 -21.89 -15.72 14.46
CA MET A 609 -20.99 -15.32 13.39
C MET A 609 -20.38 -13.94 13.70
N PHE A 610 -19.11 -13.72 13.30
CA PHE A 610 -18.51 -12.39 13.19
C PHE A 610 -17.77 -12.26 11.86
N SER A 611 -18.18 -11.31 11.00
CA SER A 611 -17.49 -11.06 9.73
C SER A 611 -16.47 -9.93 9.89
N SER A 612 -15.19 -10.28 10.01
CA SER A 612 -14.05 -9.36 9.96
C SER A 612 -13.96 -8.57 8.64
N GLY A 613 -14.49 -9.09 7.53
CA GLY A 613 -14.43 -8.43 6.22
C GLY A 613 -15.29 -7.17 6.03
N ASN A 614 -16.10 -6.75 7.02
CA ASN A 614 -17.04 -5.62 6.88
C ASN A 614 -16.63 -4.39 7.71
N VAL A 615 -15.36 -4.30 8.14
CA VAL A 615 -14.84 -3.23 9.02
C VAL A 615 -15.12 -1.82 8.46
N THR A 616 -14.88 -1.62 7.17
CA THR A 616 -15.07 -0.31 6.50
C THR A 616 -16.53 0.12 6.51
N GLU A 617 -17.45 -0.82 6.28
CA GLU A 617 -18.88 -0.53 6.30
C GLU A 617 -19.39 -0.23 7.71
N ARG A 618 -18.92 -0.96 8.73
CA ARG A 618 -19.26 -0.64 10.12
C ARG A 618 -18.74 0.74 10.53
N ALA A 619 -17.55 1.13 10.06
CA ALA A 619 -17.04 2.48 10.25
C ALA A 619 -17.92 3.53 9.56
N ARG A 620 -18.33 3.27 8.30
CA ARG A 620 -19.19 4.16 7.51
C ARG A 620 -20.55 4.37 8.18
N MET A 621 -21.15 3.32 8.72
CA MET A 621 -22.44 3.41 9.44
C MET A 621 -22.34 4.31 10.68
N GLY A 622 -21.19 4.35 11.35
CA GLY A 622 -20.91 5.29 12.44
C GLY A 622 -20.65 6.74 12.00
N GLN A 623 -20.45 7.00 10.70
CA GLN A 623 -20.23 8.34 10.14
C GLN A 623 -21.51 8.96 9.57
N LEU A 624 -22.62 8.23 9.57
CA LEU A 624 -23.91 8.77 9.17
C LEU A 624 -24.33 9.91 10.10
N GLN A 625 -25.08 10.86 9.57
CA GLN A 625 -25.65 11.95 10.36
C GLN A 625 -27.01 11.52 10.90
N CYS A 626 -27.01 10.86 12.06
CA CYS A 626 -28.23 10.33 12.69
C CYS A 626 -28.67 11.14 13.93
N GLY A 627 -28.15 12.35 14.12
CA GLY A 627 -28.47 13.21 15.26
C GLY A 627 -29.98 13.38 15.46
N GLY A 628 -30.50 12.89 16.59
CA GLY A 628 -31.94 12.96 16.91
C GLY A 628 -32.80 11.88 16.25
N GLU A 629 -32.27 11.09 15.33
CA GLU A 629 -33.04 10.07 14.58
C GLU A 629 -33.36 8.84 15.44
N VAL A 630 -34.62 8.40 15.34
CA VAL A 630 -35.05 7.03 15.67
C VAL A 630 -34.75 6.12 14.48
N VAL A 631 -33.99 5.05 14.71
CA VAL A 631 -33.56 4.08 13.70
C VAL A 631 -34.16 2.71 13.98
N VAL A 632 -34.52 1.97 12.93
CA VAL A 632 -34.94 0.56 13.03
C VAL A 632 -33.91 -0.31 12.31
N ASP A 633 -33.25 -1.21 13.02
CA ASP A 633 -32.35 -2.22 12.46
C ASP A 633 -33.12 -3.53 12.38
N LEU A 634 -33.41 -4.02 11.17
CA LEU A 634 -34.22 -5.23 10.97
C LEU A 634 -33.43 -6.53 11.15
N PHE A 635 -32.09 -6.46 11.12
CA PHE A 635 -31.21 -7.62 11.19
C PHE A 635 -29.98 -7.27 12.03
N ALA A 636 -30.20 -7.01 13.32
CA ALA A 636 -29.20 -6.36 14.16
C ALA A 636 -27.96 -7.23 14.42
N GLY A 637 -28.09 -8.56 14.43
CA GLY A 637 -27.05 -9.48 14.83
C GLY A 637 -26.57 -9.18 16.24
N ILE A 638 -25.26 -9.20 16.43
CA ILE A 638 -24.60 -8.77 17.67
C ILE A 638 -24.51 -7.23 17.80
N GLY A 639 -25.19 -6.49 16.91
CA GLY A 639 -25.17 -5.03 16.85
C GLY A 639 -24.25 -4.46 15.79
N TYR A 640 -24.06 -5.14 14.66
CA TYR A 640 -23.10 -4.75 13.62
C TYR A 640 -23.22 -3.29 13.18
N TYR A 641 -24.45 -2.82 13.00
CA TYR A 641 -24.75 -1.45 12.58
C TYR A 641 -25.47 -0.65 13.67
N THR A 642 -26.29 -1.34 14.49
CA THR A 642 -26.89 -0.78 15.71
C THR A 642 -25.86 -0.08 16.61
N LEU A 643 -24.75 -0.74 16.96
CA LEU A 643 -23.77 -0.17 17.90
C LEU A 643 -23.01 1.03 17.29
N PRO A 644 -22.44 0.98 16.07
CA PRO A 644 -21.85 2.17 15.45
C PRO A 644 -22.80 3.36 15.34
N ILE A 645 -24.07 3.13 15.01
CA ILE A 645 -25.06 4.20 14.90
C ILE A 645 -25.35 4.87 16.24
N LEU A 646 -25.44 4.08 17.31
CA LEU A 646 -25.65 4.61 18.66
C LEU A 646 -24.42 5.33 19.21
N VAL A 647 -23.23 4.77 18.99
CA VAL A 647 -21.98 5.27 19.59
C VAL A 647 -21.47 6.50 18.85
N HIS A 648 -21.52 6.52 17.52
CA HIS A 648 -20.85 7.55 16.71
C HIS A 648 -21.80 8.38 15.86
N ALA A 649 -22.83 7.78 15.24
CA ALA A 649 -23.71 8.51 14.32
C ALA A 649 -24.71 9.44 15.02
N GLY A 650 -24.89 9.30 16.34
CA GLY A 650 -25.71 10.18 17.16
C GLY A 650 -27.22 9.87 17.17
N ALA A 651 -27.63 8.66 16.78
CA ALA A 651 -29.03 8.25 16.86
C ALA A 651 -29.59 8.40 18.29
N SER A 652 -30.79 8.97 18.38
CA SER A 652 -31.48 9.16 19.66
C SER A 652 -31.96 7.82 20.23
N PHE A 653 -32.45 6.94 19.36
CA PHE A 653 -32.95 5.63 19.74
C PHE A 653 -32.84 4.61 18.60
N VAL A 654 -32.57 3.34 18.92
CA VAL A 654 -32.60 2.22 17.97
C VAL A 654 -33.59 1.14 18.40
N HIS A 655 -34.45 0.70 17.49
CA HIS A 655 -35.18 -0.57 17.61
C HIS A 655 -34.41 -1.65 16.83
N ALA A 656 -33.80 -2.60 17.53
CA ALA A 656 -32.96 -3.63 16.95
C ALA A 656 -33.71 -4.97 16.94
N CYS A 657 -34.14 -5.43 15.77
CA CYS A 657 -34.76 -6.74 15.60
C CYS A 657 -33.68 -7.81 15.45
N GLU A 658 -33.74 -8.84 16.29
CA GLU A 658 -32.85 -9.98 16.23
C GLU A 658 -33.56 -11.23 16.74
N TRP A 659 -33.61 -12.29 15.95
CA TRP A 659 -34.33 -13.52 16.29
C TRP A 659 -33.43 -14.63 16.86
N ASN A 660 -32.11 -14.53 16.72
CA ASN A 660 -31.15 -15.48 17.25
C ASN A 660 -30.89 -15.16 18.73
N PRO A 661 -31.22 -16.05 19.67
CA PRO A 661 -31.06 -15.78 21.11
C PRO A 661 -29.61 -15.50 21.53
N ALA A 662 -28.63 -16.15 20.92
CA ALA A 662 -27.22 -15.91 21.21
C ALA A 662 -26.78 -14.52 20.71
N ALA A 663 -27.25 -14.11 19.52
CA ALA A 663 -26.98 -12.78 18.98
C ALA A 663 -27.69 -11.69 19.80
N GLN A 664 -28.91 -11.94 20.29
CA GLN A 664 -29.61 -11.05 21.23
C GLN A 664 -28.79 -10.85 22.51
N ALA A 665 -28.32 -11.93 23.13
CA ALA A 665 -27.49 -11.85 24.34
C ALA A 665 -26.18 -11.10 24.08
N ALA A 666 -25.55 -11.34 22.93
CA ALA A 666 -24.35 -10.65 22.47
C ALA A 666 -24.59 -9.15 22.26
N LEU A 667 -25.66 -8.77 21.56
CA LEU A 667 -26.08 -7.38 21.38
C LEU A 667 -26.34 -6.70 22.72
N GLN A 668 -27.06 -7.34 23.64
CA GLN A 668 -27.37 -6.79 24.96
C GLN A 668 -26.09 -6.50 25.78
N LYS A 669 -25.10 -7.41 25.73
CA LYS A 669 -23.78 -7.20 26.33
C LYS A 669 -23.02 -6.07 25.63
N GLY A 670 -23.08 -6.00 24.29
CA GLY A 670 -22.50 -4.93 23.50
C GLY A 670 -23.08 -3.55 23.85
N LEU A 671 -24.40 -3.43 23.94
CA LEU A 671 -25.09 -2.20 24.35
C LEU A 671 -24.64 -1.69 25.72
N THR A 672 -24.50 -2.62 26.68
CA THR A 672 -24.02 -2.33 28.03
C THR A 672 -22.55 -1.89 28.01
N ALA A 673 -21.69 -2.63 27.32
CA ALA A 673 -20.24 -2.35 27.26
C ALA A 673 -19.91 -1.02 26.58
N ASN A 674 -20.79 -0.51 25.71
CA ASN A 674 -20.64 0.80 25.08
C ASN A 674 -21.40 1.92 25.79
N GLY A 675 -22.10 1.63 26.90
CA GLY A 675 -22.85 2.65 27.64
C GLY A 675 -24.08 3.20 26.89
N VAL A 676 -24.67 2.43 25.97
CA VAL A 676 -25.79 2.86 25.12
C VAL A 676 -27.07 2.06 25.32
N ASN A 677 -27.13 1.22 26.37
CA ASN A 677 -28.28 0.36 26.67
C ASN A 677 -29.61 1.13 26.77
N GLY A 678 -29.62 2.32 27.38
CA GLY A 678 -30.83 3.14 27.51
C GLY A 678 -31.37 3.72 26.19
N ARG A 679 -30.61 3.62 25.09
CA ARG A 679 -30.97 4.16 23.77
C ARG A 679 -31.30 3.07 22.75
N CYS A 680 -31.42 1.81 23.18
CA CYS A 680 -31.75 0.72 22.28
C CYS A 680 -32.78 -0.21 22.90
N ARG A 681 -33.75 -0.65 22.10
CA ARG A 681 -34.66 -1.74 22.44
C ARG A 681 -34.41 -2.92 21.50
N VAL A 682 -33.97 -4.03 22.07
CA VAL A 682 -33.84 -5.31 21.35
C VAL A 682 -35.22 -5.96 21.25
N LEU A 683 -35.64 -6.29 20.04
CA LEU A 683 -36.91 -6.95 19.73
C LEU A 683 -36.60 -8.39 19.32
N ALA A 684 -36.86 -9.31 20.25
CA ALA A 684 -36.53 -10.72 20.11
C ALA A 684 -37.54 -11.45 19.22
N GLY A 685 -37.19 -11.70 17.96
CA GLY A 685 -38.02 -12.46 17.02
C GLY A 685 -38.00 -11.90 15.60
N ASP A 686 -38.96 -12.33 14.78
CA ASP A 686 -39.01 -11.97 13.37
C ASP A 686 -39.34 -10.48 13.16
N CYS A 687 -38.46 -9.78 12.44
CA CYS A 687 -38.63 -8.36 12.14
C CYS A 687 -39.93 -8.04 11.37
N ARG A 688 -40.51 -8.99 10.63
CA ARG A 688 -41.76 -8.81 9.89
C ARG A 688 -42.98 -8.64 10.79
N GLU A 689 -42.90 -9.19 11.99
CA GLU A 689 -43.97 -9.15 12.99
C GLU A 689 -43.70 -8.06 14.04
N LEU A 690 -42.44 -7.92 14.45
CA LEU A 690 -42.06 -7.09 15.61
C LEU A 690 -41.61 -5.68 15.27
N ALA A 691 -41.18 -5.40 14.03
CA ALA A 691 -40.67 -4.08 13.69
C ALA A 691 -41.76 -3.00 13.89
N PRO A 692 -41.46 -1.92 14.63
CA PRO A 692 -42.44 -0.88 14.91
C PRO A 692 -42.77 -0.11 13.63
N LYS A 693 -44.06 0.20 13.43
CA LYS A 693 -44.57 0.86 12.22
C LYS A 693 -44.62 2.37 12.42
N GLY A 694 -44.22 3.15 11.40
CA GLY A 694 -44.40 4.59 11.38
C GLY A 694 -43.46 5.41 12.28
N VAL A 695 -42.39 4.82 12.84
CA VAL A 695 -41.53 5.47 13.84
C VAL A 695 -40.14 5.85 13.32
N ALA A 696 -39.66 5.16 12.29
CA ALA A 696 -38.26 5.23 11.87
C ALA A 696 -38.00 6.41 10.93
N HIS A 697 -36.96 7.19 11.24
CA HIS A 697 -36.36 8.11 10.28
C HIS A 697 -35.41 7.37 9.33
N ARG A 698 -34.89 6.22 9.78
CA ARG A 698 -33.92 5.40 9.06
C ARG A 698 -34.14 3.91 9.35
N VAL A 699 -34.02 3.08 8.32
CA VAL A 699 -34.10 1.62 8.44
C VAL A 699 -32.85 0.96 7.87
N LEU A 700 -32.30 -0.02 8.59
CA LEU A 700 -31.11 -0.78 8.21
C LEU A 700 -31.52 -2.21 7.82
N LEU A 701 -31.03 -2.69 6.68
CA LEU A 701 -31.27 -4.05 6.20
C LEU A 701 -29.95 -4.76 5.91
N GLY A 702 -29.30 -5.22 6.98
CA GLY A 702 -27.97 -5.84 6.98
C GLY A 702 -27.91 -7.34 6.64
N LEU A 703 -28.84 -7.91 5.87
CA LEU A 703 -28.90 -9.36 5.60
C LEU A 703 -28.33 -9.75 4.23
N LEU A 704 -27.42 -10.74 4.21
CA LEU A 704 -26.87 -11.36 3.00
C LEU A 704 -27.40 -12.78 2.80
N PRO A 705 -27.53 -13.31 1.57
CA PRO A 705 -27.21 -12.65 0.31
C PRO A 705 -28.25 -11.60 -0.11
N CYS A 706 -29.45 -11.60 0.49
CA CYS A 706 -30.44 -10.54 0.27
C CYS A 706 -31.40 -10.40 1.46
N SER A 707 -31.98 -9.21 1.60
CA SER A 707 -32.93 -8.84 2.65
C SER A 707 -34.37 -8.66 2.15
N ARG A 708 -34.71 -9.14 0.93
CA ARG A 708 -35.99 -8.87 0.26
C ARG A 708 -37.23 -9.17 1.11
N THR A 709 -37.18 -10.20 1.94
CA THR A 709 -38.27 -10.60 2.84
C THR A 709 -38.58 -9.56 3.92
N GLY A 710 -37.65 -8.66 4.24
CA GLY A 710 -37.83 -7.57 5.20
C GLY A 710 -38.20 -6.22 4.57
N TRP A 711 -38.33 -6.12 3.24
CA TRP A 711 -38.53 -4.82 2.58
C TRP A 711 -39.88 -4.19 2.91
N GLU A 712 -40.95 -4.99 3.00
CA GLU A 712 -42.27 -4.49 3.40
C GLU A 712 -42.26 -3.96 4.84
N ALA A 713 -41.63 -4.69 5.76
CA ALA A 713 -41.44 -4.25 7.15
C ALA A 713 -40.61 -2.96 7.22
N ALA A 714 -39.58 -2.81 6.37
CA ALA A 714 -38.79 -1.58 6.32
C ALA A 714 -39.61 -0.36 5.89
N VAL A 715 -40.42 -0.50 4.83
CA VAL A 715 -41.29 0.58 4.36
C VAL A 715 -42.37 0.90 5.40
N ALA A 716 -42.95 -0.12 6.03
CA ALA A 716 -43.92 0.08 7.11
C ALA A 716 -43.32 0.78 8.34
N ALA A 717 -42.05 0.49 8.66
CA ALA A 717 -41.34 1.05 9.81
C ALA A 717 -41.04 2.55 9.67
N LEU A 718 -40.80 3.02 8.45
CA LEU A 718 -40.55 4.43 8.18
C LEU A 718 -41.75 5.31 8.58
N GLN A 719 -41.45 6.54 9.01
CA GLN A 719 -42.46 7.57 9.28
C GLN A 719 -43.27 7.91 8.02
N PRO A 720 -44.49 8.46 8.15
CA PRO A 720 -45.30 8.91 7.01
C PRO A 720 -44.58 9.94 6.11
N SER A 721 -43.71 10.77 6.70
CA SER A 721 -42.83 11.74 6.03
C SER A 721 -41.68 11.10 5.22
N GLY A 722 -41.56 9.76 5.23
CA GLY A 722 -40.48 9.04 4.58
C GLY A 722 -39.25 8.90 5.48
N GLY A 723 -38.09 8.73 4.86
CA GLY A 723 -36.82 8.55 5.57
C GLY A 723 -35.79 7.80 4.74
N TRP A 724 -34.77 7.28 5.41
CA TRP A 724 -33.64 6.58 4.79
C TRP A 724 -33.75 5.07 4.90
N VAL A 725 -33.34 4.35 3.87
CA VAL A 725 -33.24 2.89 3.85
C VAL A 725 -31.86 2.48 3.35
N HIS A 726 -31.19 1.61 4.11
CA HIS A 726 -29.87 1.06 3.76
C HIS A 726 -29.99 -0.43 3.47
N ILE A 727 -29.90 -0.84 2.21
CA ILE A 727 -30.15 -2.23 1.80
C ILE A 727 -28.84 -2.91 1.40
N HIS A 728 -28.46 -3.95 2.16
CA HIS A 728 -27.32 -4.80 1.84
C HIS A 728 -27.74 -5.94 0.90
N GLY A 729 -26.88 -6.29 -0.05
CA GLY A 729 -27.12 -7.41 -0.96
C GLY A 729 -25.87 -7.91 -1.67
N ASN A 730 -25.92 -9.18 -2.11
CA ASN A 730 -24.94 -9.76 -3.02
C ASN A 730 -25.40 -9.55 -4.48
N VAL A 731 -24.54 -8.95 -5.29
CA VAL A 731 -24.78 -8.66 -6.71
C VAL A 731 -23.81 -9.44 -7.58
N ASN A 732 -24.36 -10.25 -8.49
CA ASN A 732 -23.56 -10.97 -9.49
C ASN A 732 -23.28 -10.04 -10.69
N CYS A 733 -22.05 -9.53 -10.74
CA CYS A 733 -21.59 -8.56 -11.71
C CYS A 733 -21.42 -9.10 -13.14
N LYS A 734 -21.64 -10.41 -13.37
CA LYS A 734 -21.77 -10.96 -14.73
C LYS A 734 -23.12 -10.63 -15.38
N HIS A 735 -24.16 -10.44 -14.56
CA HIS A 735 -25.54 -10.30 -15.06
C HIS A 735 -26.15 -8.95 -14.71
N CYS A 736 -25.66 -8.29 -13.66
CA CYS A 736 -26.22 -7.04 -13.19
C CYS A 736 -25.14 -6.21 -12.49
N SER A 737 -24.99 -4.96 -12.91
CA SER A 737 -24.12 -4.00 -12.23
C SER A 737 -24.75 -3.54 -10.90
N PRO A 738 -23.93 -3.10 -9.92
CA PRO A 738 -24.45 -2.55 -8.66
C PRO A 738 -25.46 -1.41 -8.82
N ARG A 739 -25.32 -0.58 -9.86
CA ARG A 739 -26.25 0.54 -10.12
C ARG A 739 -27.58 0.06 -10.70
N GLU A 740 -27.57 -0.93 -11.59
CA GLU A 740 -28.80 -1.55 -12.10
C GLU A 740 -29.56 -2.25 -10.97
N TRP A 741 -28.85 -2.95 -10.09
CA TRP A 741 -29.45 -3.56 -8.90
C TRP A 741 -30.08 -2.52 -7.97
N ALA A 742 -29.40 -1.38 -7.73
CA ALA A 742 -29.95 -0.28 -6.94
C ALA A 742 -31.23 0.31 -7.57
N ALA A 743 -31.24 0.51 -8.90
CA ALA A 743 -32.43 0.98 -9.61
C ALA A 743 -33.61 -0.02 -9.50
N GLN A 744 -33.34 -1.32 -9.59
CA GLN A 744 -34.34 -2.36 -9.36
C GLN A 744 -34.86 -2.35 -7.92
N ALA A 745 -33.99 -2.14 -6.93
CA ALA A 745 -34.39 -2.04 -5.53
C ALA A 745 -35.31 -0.83 -5.30
N VAL A 746 -34.98 0.34 -5.87
CA VAL A 746 -35.81 1.54 -5.82
C VAL A 746 -37.21 1.28 -6.36
N ALA A 747 -37.33 0.73 -7.58
CA ALA A 747 -38.63 0.45 -8.19
C ALA A 747 -39.51 -0.50 -7.36
N GLN A 748 -38.89 -1.46 -6.67
CA GLN A 748 -39.61 -2.37 -5.78
C GLN A 748 -40.02 -1.71 -4.47
N ILE A 749 -39.17 -0.86 -3.88
CA ILE A 749 -39.52 -0.10 -2.66
C ILE A 749 -40.66 0.89 -2.95
N GLU A 750 -40.69 1.54 -4.13
CA GLU A 750 -41.81 2.37 -4.57
C GLU A 750 -43.10 1.56 -4.71
N LYS A 751 -43.02 0.38 -5.32
CA LYS A 751 -44.17 -0.52 -5.44
C LYS A 751 -44.71 -0.95 -4.08
N ILE A 752 -43.83 -1.32 -3.15
CA ILE A 752 -44.19 -1.68 -1.78
C ILE A 752 -44.83 -0.49 -1.05
N ALA A 753 -44.25 0.72 -1.18
CA ALA A 753 -44.83 1.93 -0.60
C ALA A 753 -46.24 2.19 -1.12
N CYS A 754 -46.46 2.06 -2.44
CA CYS A 754 -47.77 2.21 -3.07
C CYS A 754 -48.78 1.18 -2.52
N ASN A 755 -48.38 -0.10 -2.41
CA ASN A 755 -49.23 -1.16 -1.84
C ASN A 755 -49.62 -0.90 -0.38
N LEU A 756 -48.73 -0.25 0.38
CA LEU A 756 -48.98 0.17 1.76
C LEU A 756 -49.73 1.52 1.85
N GLY A 757 -50.29 2.01 0.74
CA GLY A 757 -51.05 3.26 0.68
C GLY A 757 -50.21 4.54 0.74
N ARG A 758 -48.89 4.45 0.50
CA ARG A 758 -47.96 5.58 0.53
C ARG A 758 -47.58 5.99 -0.88
N ARG A 759 -47.84 7.26 -1.22
CA ARG A 759 -47.38 7.86 -2.48
C ARG A 759 -46.01 8.48 -2.27
N TRP A 760 -44.97 7.69 -2.46
CA TRP A 760 -43.59 8.12 -2.25
C TRP A 760 -42.79 8.09 -3.54
N GLN A 761 -41.92 9.06 -3.70
CA GLN A 761 -40.80 9.03 -4.64
C GLN A 761 -39.57 8.50 -3.92
N VAL A 762 -38.86 7.56 -4.54
CA VAL A 762 -37.67 6.95 -3.94
C VAL A 762 -36.47 7.20 -4.84
N HIS A 763 -35.40 7.73 -4.23
CA HIS A 763 -34.16 7.99 -4.94
C HIS A 763 -33.00 7.35 -4.18
N TRP A 764 -32.19 6.57 -4.88
CA TRP A 764 -30.92 6.10 -4.32
C TRP A 764 -29.88 7.20 -4.47
N HIS A 765 -29.12 7.45 -3.41
CA HIS A 765 -28.08 8.49 -3.36
C HIS A 765 -26.69 7.91 -3.53
N HIS A 766 -26.47 6.71 -2.97
CA HIS A 766 -25.15 6.08 -2.97
C HIS A 766 -25.26 4.57 -3.11
N VAL A 767 -24.27 3.99 -3.79
CA VAL A 767 -24.08 2.54 -3.87
C VAL A 767 -22.67 2.23 -3.42
N GLU A 768 -22.56 1.74 -2.18
CA GLU A 768 -21.29 1.38 -1.56
C GLU A 768 -20.88 -0.03 -1.98
N ARG A 769 -19.59 -0.22 -2.29
CA ARG A 769 -19.02 -1.53 -2.58
C ARG A 769 -18.23 -1.99 -1.37
N VAL A 770 -18.86 -2.83 -0.54
CA VAL A 770 -18.27 -3.24 0.74
C VAL A 770 -17.07 -4.17 0.52
N LYS A 771 -17.26 -5.28 -0.20
CA LYS A 771 -16.20 -6.25 -0.50
C LYS A 771 -16.54 -7.17 -1.66
N SER A 772 -15.53 -7.85 -2.18
CA SER A 772 -15.74 -9.05 -3.01
C SER A 772 -16.21 -10.20 -2.12
N PHE A 773 -17.37 -10.78 -2.43
CA PHE A 773 -17.95 -11.90 -1.68
C PHE A 773 -17.51 -13.25 -2.27
N ALA A 774 -17.48 -13.35 -3.61
CA ALA A 774 -16.98 -14.49 -4.37
C ALA A 774 -16.56 -14.01 -5.77
N PRO A 775 -15.91 -14.83 -6.62
CA PRO A 775 -15.63 -14.43 -8.00
C PRO A 775 -16.88 -13.88 -8.69
N HIS A 776 -16.80 -12.62 -9.14
CA HIS A 776 -17.89 -11.86 -9.77
C HIS A 776 -19.11 -11.55 -8.89
N ILE A 777 -19.10 -11.87 -7.58
CA ILE A 777 -20.17 -11.50 -6.64
C ILE A 777 -19.65 -10.43 -5.69
N LEU A 778 -20.28 -9.25 -5.70
CA LEU A 778 -19.97 -8.15 -4.80
C LEU A 778 -21.02 -8.05 -3.69
N HIS A 779 -20.58 -7.83 -2.45
CA HIS A 779 -21.45 -7.32 -1.40
C HIS A 779 -21.52 -5.79 -1.57
N VAL A 780 -22.73 -5.28 -1.79
CA VAL A 780 -23.03 -3.86 -1.95
C VAL A 780 -24.06 -3.38 -0.93
N VAL A 781 -24.09 -2.07 -0.70
CA VAL A 781 -25.15 -1.38 0.05
C VAL A 781 -25.70 -0.28 -0.83
N VAL A 782 -27.02 -0.20 -0.95
CA VAL A 782 -27.69 0.97 -1.55
C VAL A 782 -28.28 1.82 -0.43
N ASP A 783 -27.88 3.09 -0.41
CA ASP A 783 -28.46 4.11 0.45
C ASP A 783 -29.54 4.84 -0.34
N MET A 784 -30.80 4.71 0.06
CA MET A 784 -31.92 5.35 -0.61
C MET A 784 -32.76 6.17 0.33
N GLN A 785 -33.39 7.20 -0.23
CA GLN A 785 -34.25 8.10 0.48
C GLN A 785 -35.67 7.99 -0.08
N CYS A 786 -36.63 7.72 0.79
CA CYS A 786 -38.05 7.72 0.49
C CYS A 786 -38.64 9.05 0.94
N ARG A 787 -39.42 9.72 0.07
CA ARG A 787 -40.10 10.97 0.39
C ARG A 787 -41.53 10.96 -0.16
N PRO A 788 -42.50 11.62 0.50
CA PRO A 788 -43.79 11.94 -0.08
C PRO A 788 -43.64 12.58 -1.47
N ALA A 789 -44.45 12.09 -2.41
CA ALA A 789 -44.47 12.54 -3.80
C ALA A 789 -45.10 13.92 -3.97
#